data_AF-A0A956H072-F1
#
_entry.id   AF-A0A956H072-F1
#
_cell.length_a   1.000
_cell.length_b   1.000
_cell.length_c   1.000
_cell.angle_alpha   90.00
_cell.angle_beta   90.00
_cell.angle_gamma   90.00
#
_symmetry.space_group_name_H-M   'P 1'
#
loop_
_entity.id
_entity.type
_entity.pdbx_description
1 polymer ?
#
loop_
_entity_poly.entity_id
_entity_poly.type
_entity_poly.pdbx_seq_one_letter_code
_entity_poly.pdbx_strand_id
1 'polypeptide(L)'
;MSTDLYGVRVLAVDPEARRIRLRVFVVYYDTHYGYHQPVPENSSFFVRALCDHDAFGDDIAQDDRFDEAWVSANAFRTIERFEELARRNEPVEDYAAYSDFYYERGGGWVDEDKLVQADFDLFVTKAEYLAVFHEGMSWGTTAYQTEADELSWADYPEIPDFGDARTVTAFPDGKEDGSTLRSMLFSADSKHLLLASDDGDLRVIRVEDAGVVLEVPKLGSWDMAPGWTADGRVGACVRGEHVAIDLAGKIEPFSPFGCGGNAAGTRFFAVPHDDDLRLLDQRGEVLLTLPGAPDLVIVAGYDAEAKHCALLVETRPLQLVDLASGETRELDAGRVNSVSMSPDGRYLVASTFEALLVIRVADGRVIRRRTVKPRYPTAVAWSPDGELVATSITDDRGYHSTISFHRLGRALLAAESAPQAVPAPRSLDLRDLARLYLDQTRNFSRGWSSHLDDDLLDMHLALARMGLELDLVPHMHADPTRIAARAYEAVIAHGRGEHERARSALADAEARRDASEIEGWAHTFVHAPLAAAQFVLGADEAATASLEKAQIELGEEANRFQKRAVLARALLVMGRIDEVAALVRAESTTWVGDFHIRLLVDLVDAGAFELLREAWEQWNASEEWDAGKAVLRALRQRDALAEAEALDLDADDDDGDDGDDDEDDAGDTGEDDIDPASLEPFPRVGWLGARGRWDEAYAVVDATKKTLRNPLVQQIVDAACKRGDLHIMLDALARLPCGDMNAPGLRAMQRSFRGLAGAAYRKWHP
;
A
#
# COMPACT_ATOMS: atom_id res chain seq x y z
N MET A 1 15.60 0.38 -34.78
CA MET A 1 15.83 -1.07 -34.90
C MET A 1 14.77 -1.69 -34.01
N SER A 2 13.80 -2.41 -34.56
CA SER A 2 12.84 -3.14 -33.72
C SER A 2 13.58 -4.34 -33.09
N THR A 3 13.28 -4.60 -31.82
CA THR A 3 13.82 -5.67 -30.97
C THR A 3 12.82 -6.81 -30.77
N ASP A 4 11.78 -6.91 -31.61
CA ASP A 4 10.69 -7.88 -31.44
C ASP A 4 11.20 -9.32 -31.49
N LEU A 5 10.70 -10.14 -30.57
CA LEU A 5 11.02 -11.56 -30.46
C LEU A 5 9.94 -12.41 -31.13
N TYR A 6 8.68 -11.96 -31.06
CA TYR A 6 7.52 -12.63 -31.61
C TYR A 6 6.64 -11.67 -32.40
N GLY A 7 5.90 -12.21 -33.36
CA GLY A 7 4.68 -11.62 -33.87
C GLY A 7 3.46 -12.34 -33.32
N VAL A 8 2.38 -11.59 -33.10
CA VAL A 8 1.10 -12.10 -32.61
C VAL A 8 0.01 -11.74 -33.62
N ARG A 9 -0.88 -12.68 -33.91
CA ARG A 9 -2.05 -12.50 -34.78
C ARG A 9 -3.32 -13.01 -34.11
N VAL A 10 -4.35 -12.17 -34.08
CA VAL A 10 -5.69 -12.54 -33.59
C VAL A 10 -6.44 -13.29 -34.68
N LEU A 11 -6.74 -14.56 -34.43
CA LEU A 11 -7.48 -15.43 -35.34
C LEU A 11 -8.99 -15.44 -35.06
N ALA A 12 -9.40 -15.19 -33.82
CA ALA A 12 -10.80 -15.08 -33.42
C ALA A 12 -10.92 -14.43 -32.04
N VAL A 13 -12.05 -13.76 -31.76
CA VAL A 13 -12.39 -13.22 -30.43
C VAL A 13 -13.82 -13.64 -30.10
N ASP A 14 -14.02 -14.19 -28.90
CA ASP A 14 -15.29 -14.72 -28.40
C ASP A 14 -15.52 -14.21 -26.95
N PRO A 15 -16.11 -13.01 -26.79
CA PRO A 15 -16.31 -12.40 -25.48
C PRO A 15 -17.24 -13.19 -24.55
N GLU A 16 -18.22 -13.91 -25.11
CA GLU A 16 -19.15 -14.74 -24.32
C GLU A 16 -18.42 -15.91 -23.66
N ALA A 17 -17.52 -16.57 -24.40
CA ALA A 17 -16.66 -17.61 -23.86
C ALA A 17 -15.41 -17.07 -23.13
N ARG A 18 -15.25 -15.74 -23.04
CA ARG A 18 -14.03 -15.04 -22.58
C ARG A 18 -12.77 -15.57 -23.24
N ARG A 19 -12.84 -15.86 -24.53
CA ARG A 19 -11.78 -16.53 -25.27
C ARG A 19 -11.25 -15.68 -26.40
N ILE A 20 -9.94 -15.63 -26.55
CA ILE A 20 -9.24 -15.09 -27.72
C ILE A 20 -8.35 -16.16 -28.32
N ARG A 21 -8.45 -16.34 -29.64
CA ARG A 21 -7.57 -17.24 -30.39
C ARG A 21 -6.42 -16.45 -30.99
N LEU A 22 -5.21 -16.80 -30.60
CA LEU A 22 -3.98 -16.14 -31.04
C LEU A 22 -3.12 -17.11 -31.84
N ARG A 23 -2.38 -16.57 -32.79
CA ARG A 23 -1.22 -17.21 -33.39
C ARG A 23 0.01 -16.43 -32.95
N VAL A 24 0.96 -17.12 -32.33
CA VAL A 24 2.25 -16.55 -31.94
C VAL A 24 3.32 -17.18 -32.82
N PHE A 25 4.16 -16.36 -33.45
CA PHE A 25 5.22 -16.81 -34.33
C PHE A 25 6.53 -16.10 -34.03
N VAL A 26 7.63 -16.83 -34.11
CA VAL A 26 8.96 -16.31 -33.79
C VAL A 26 9.46 -15.45 -34.94
N VAL A 27 9.93 -14.23 -34.64
CA VAL A 27 10.47 -13.29 -35.64
C VAL A 27 11.95 -13.00 -35.47
N TYR A 28 12.57 -13.55 -34.42
CA TYR A 28 14.01 -13.50 -34.17
C TYR A 28 14.65 -14.89 -34.20
N TYR A 29 15.66 -15.04 -35.06
CA TYR A 29 16.47 -16.24 -35.20
C TYR A 29 17.94 -15.89 -35.03
N ASP A 30 18.69 -16.72 -34.32
CA ASP A 30 20.13 -16.72 -34.37
C ASP A 30 20.58 -17.80 -35.35
N THR A 31 20.71 -17.41 -36.63
CA THR A 31 21.04 -18.35 -37.71
C THR A 31 22.48 -18.87 -37.60
N HIS A 32 23.35 -18.16 -36.86
CA HIS A 32 24.74 -18.56 -36.65
C HIS A 32 24.84 -19.70 -35.62
N TYR A 33 24.12 -19.59 -34.51
CA TYR A 33 24.14 -20.60 -33.44
C TYR A 33 23.05 -21.67 -33.59
N GLY A 34 22.16 -21.54 -34.57
CA GLY A 34 21.06 -22.49 -34.79
C GLY A 34 20.05 -22.44 -33.66
N TYR A 35 19.67 -21.23 -33.24
CA TYR A 35 18.78 -20.98 -32.12
C TYR A 35 17.63 -20.05 -32.51
N HIS A 36 16.47 -20.24 -31.89
CA HIS A 36 15.36 -19.30 -31.94
C HIS A 36 14.69 -19.25 -30.55
N GLN A 37 13.90 -18.22 -30.31
CA GLN A 37 13.11 -18.16 -29.08
C GLN A 37 12.09 -19.30 -29.02
N PRO A 38 11.89 -19.97 -27.87
CA PRO A 38 10.93 -21.07 -27.76
C PRO A 38 9.50 -20.56 -27.94
N VAL A 39 8.60 -21.41 -28.42
CA VAL A 39 7.16 -21.09 -28.39
C VAL A 39 6.73 -20.87 -26.93
N PRO A 40 5.90 -19.86 -26.60
CA PRO A 40 5.51 -19.59 -25.22
C PRO A 40 4.83 -20.77 -24.51
N GLU A 41 5.23 -21.03 -23.26
CA GLU A 41 4.77 -22.18 -22.47
C GLU A 41 4.05 -21.81 -21.16
N ASN A 42 3.91 -20.52 -20.84
CA ASN A 42 3.16 -20.10 -19.65
C ASN A 42 2.42 -18.75 -19.81
N SER A 43 1.53 -18.46 -18.86
CA SER A 43 0.60 -17.33 -18.91
C SER A 43 1.27 -15.95 -18.87
N SER A 44 2.47 -15.81 -18.30
CA SER A 44 3.16 -14.52 -18.19
C SER A 44 3.41 -13.87 -19.56
N PHE A 45 3.74 -14.68 -20.57
CA PHE A 45 3.93 -14.21 -21.93
C PHE A 45 2.67 -13.52 -22.45
N PHE A 46 1.52 -14.17 -22.28
CA PHE A 46 0.26 -13.68 -22.78
C PHE A 46 -0.22 -12.43 -22.04
N VAL A 47 0.02 -12.32 -20.73
CA VAL A 47 -0.21 -11.07 -20.00
C VAL A 47 0.54 -9.92 -20.66
N ARG A 48 1.85 -10.08 -20.88
CA ARG A 48 2.67 -9.02 -21.50
C ARG A 48 2.23 -8.71 -22.93
N ALA A 49 1.98 -9.75 -23.73
CA ALA A 49 1.55 -9.58 -25.11
C ALA A 49 0.21 -8.83 -25.22
N LEU A 50 -0.74 -9.07 -24.31
CA LEU A 50 -2.01 -8.34 -24.29
C LEU A 50 -1.86 -6.92 -23.70
N CYS A 51 -0.92 -6.70 -22.78
CA CYS A 51 -0.59 -5.36 -22.25
C CYS A 51 -0.12 -4.38 -23.34
N ASP A 52 0.49 -4.87 -24.42
CA ASP A 52 0.92 -4.03 -25.56
C ASP A 52 -0.25 -3.25 -26.19
N HIS A 53 -1.49 -3.72 -25.96
CA HIS A 53 -2.73 -3.10 -26.42
C HIS A 53 -3.67 -2.69 -25.28
N ASP A 54 -3.14 -2.49 -24.08
CA ASP A 54 -3.86 -1.97 -22.91
C ASP A 54 -5.09 -2.79 -22.51
N ALA A 55 -5.06 -4.11 -22.78
CA ALA A 55 -6.19 -5.02 -22.54
C ALA A 55 -6.73 -5.00 -21.11
N PHE A 56 -5.88 -4.72 -20.12
CA PHE A 56 -6.25 -4.82 -18.71
C PHE A 56 -6.55 -3.47 -18.05
N GLY A 57 -6.41 -2.34 -18.77
CA GLY A 57 -6.66 -1.00 -18.22
C GLY A 57 -6.00 -0.78 -16.85
N ASP A 58 -6.81 -0.38 -15.87
CA ASP A 58 -6.37 -0.11 -14.49
C ASP A 58 -6.21 -1.38 -13.63
N ASP A 59 -6.62 -2.56 -14.10
CA ASP A 59 -6.45 -3.82 -13.35
C ASP A 59 -4.98 -4.27 -13.26
N ILE A 60 -4.12 -3.78 -14.17
CA ILE A 60 -2.67 -3.90 -14.06
C ILE A 60 -2.05 -2.50 -14.19
N ALA A 61 -1.51 -2.00 -13.08
CA ALA A 61 -0.82 -0.71 -13.05
C ALA A 61 0.34 -0.69 -14.04
N GLN A 62 0.62 0.49 -14.62
CA GLN A 62 1.65 0.63 -15.65
C GLN A 62 3.02 0.10 -15.21
N ASP A 63 3.41 0.32 -13.95
CA ASP A 63 4.67 -0.16 -13.39
C ASP A 63 4.67 -1.69 -13.24
N ASP A 64 3.55 -2.29 -12.79
CA ASP A 64 3.40 -3.74 -12.60
C ASP A 64 3.51 -4.53 -13.90
N ARG A 65 3.14 -3.91 -15.05
CA ARG A 65 3.30 -4.53 -16.39
C ARG A 65 4.76 -4.87 -16.70
N PHE A 66 5.70 -4.12 -16.13
CA PHE A 66 7.14 -4.31 -16.35
C PHE A 66 7.84 -5.03 -15.19
N ASP A 67 7.16 -5.28 -14.06
CA ASP A 67 7.70 -6.03 -12.93
C ASP A 67 7.55 -7.55 -13.17
N GLU A 68 8.69 -8.23 -13.39
CA GLU A 68 8.72 -9.68 -13.59
C GLU A 68 8.21 -10.48 -12.40
N ALA A 69 8.52 -10.04 -11.18
CA ALA A 69 8.07 -10.73 -9.97
C ALA A 69 6.55 -10.57 -9.83
N TRP A 70 6.02 -9.38 -10.13
CA TRP A 70 4.58 -9.15 -10.11
C TRP A 70 3.85 -9.98 -11.16
N VAL A 71 4.31 -9.98 -12.42
CA VAL A 71 3.65 -10.74 -13.50
C VAL A 71 3.68 -12.24 -13.20
N SER A 72 4.84 -12.75 -12.77
CA SER A 72 4.97 -14.15 -12.36
C SER A 72 4.02 -14.47 -11.20
N ALA A 73 3.85 -13.52 -10.29
CA ALA A 73 3.03 -13.67 -9.12
C ALA A 73 1.52 -13.60 -9.40
N ASN A 74 1.07 -12.97 -10.50
CA ASN A 74 -0.31 -12.53 -10.68
C ASN A 74 -0.93 -12.84 -12.05
N ALA A 75 -0.24 -13.52 -12.96
CA ALA A 75 -0.76 -13.79 -14.31
C ALA A 75 -2.14 -14.49 -14.33
N PHE A 76 -2.41 -15.35 -13.33
CA PHE A 76 -3.71 -16.03 -13.17
C PHE A 76 -4.89 -15.08 -12.93
N ARG A 77 -4.63 -13.83 -12.51
CA ARG A 77 -5.68 -12.83 -12.27
C ARG A 77 -6.31 -12.35 -13.57
N THR A 78 -5.58 -12.43 -14.69
CA THR A 78 -6.05 -11.98 -16.00
C THR A 78 -6.19 -13.10 -17.01
N ILE A 79 -5.31 -14.09 -16.98
CA ILE A 79 -5.36 -15.29 -17.82
C ILE A 79 -5.80 -16.48 -16.97
N GLU A 80 -7.02 -16.98 -17.21
CA GLU A 80 -7.57 -18.14 -16.49
C GLU A 80 -6.84 -19.43 -16.87
N ARG A 81 -6.62 -19.63 -18.17
CA ARG A 81 -5.91 -20.77 -18.76
C ARG A 81 -5.63 -20.52 -20.24
N PHE A 82 -4.79 -21.35 -20.83
CA PHE A 82 -4.59 -21.38 -22.28
C PHE A 82 -4.37 -22.81 -22.79
N GLU A 83 -4.67 -23.03 -24.06
CA GLU A 83 -4.48 -24.32 -24.73
C GLU A 83 -3.71 -24.11 -26.03
N GLU A 84 -2.60 -24.83 -26.19
CA GLU A 84 -1.92 -24.94 -27.49
C GLU A 84 -2.72 -25.87 -28.41
N LEU A 85 -3.18 -25.35 -29.53
CA LEU A 85 -4.04 -26.08 -30.48
C LEU A 85 -3.21 -26.77 -31.58
N ALA A 86 -2.17 -26.09 -32.06
CA ALA A 86 -1.33 -26.58 -33.13
C ALA A 86 0.01 -25.87 -33.10
N ARG A 87 1.09 -26.63 -33.34
CA ARG A 87 2.46 -26.15 -33.50
C ARG A 87 2.96 -26.49 -34.90
N ARG A 88 3.71 -25.57 -35.51
CA ARG A 88 4.21 -25.69 -36.89
C ARG A 88 5.68 -25.28 -36.98
N ASN A 89 6.37 -25.87 -37.94
CA ASN A 89 7.74 -25.54 -38.35
C ASN A 89 8.80 -25.72 -37.25
N GLU A 90 8.52 -26.55 -36.23
CA GLU A 90 9.47 -26.95 -35.18
C GLU A 90 9.57 -28.49 -35.11
N PRO A 91 10.78 -29.09 -35.06
CA PRO A 91 12.09 -28.45 -35.01
C PRO A 91 12.51 -27.82 -36.36
N VAL A 92 13.38 -26.79 -36.31
CA VAL A 92 13.95 -26.16 -37.50
C VAL A 92 15.10 -27.01 -38.06
N GLU A 93 14.94 -27.50 -39.30
CA GLU A 93 15.93 -28.39 -39.95
C GLU A 93 17.11 -27.65 -40.61
N ASP A 94 16.87 -26.44 -41.16
CA ASP A 94 17.88 -25.63 -41.85
C ASP A 94 17.77 -24.16 -41.46
N TYR A 95 18.59 -23.74 -40.49
CA TYR A 95 18.65 -22.34 -40.05
C TYR A 95 19.23 -21.39 -41.10
N ALA A 96 19.98 -21.88 -42.08
CA ALA A 96 20.54 -21.01 -43.14
C ALA A 96 19.47 -20.51 -44.11
N ALA A 97 18.28 -21.12 -44.11
CA ALA A 97 17.12 -20.66 -44.89
C ALA A 97 16.35 -19.50 -44.23
N TYR A 98 16.72 -19.11 -43.00
CA TYR A 98 16.09 -18.03 -42.25
C TYR A 98 16.91 -16.74 -42.31
N SER A 99 16.27 -15.61 -42.00
CA SER A 99 16.92 -14.34 -41.69
C SER A 99 16.93 -14.14 -40.17
N ASP A 100 17.93 -13.43 -39.65
CA ASP A 100 18.01 -13.19 -38.20
C ASP A 100 16.80 -12.42 -37.65
N PHE A 101 16.21 -11.53 -38.47
CA PHE A 101 15.05 -10.71 -38.10
C PHE A 101 14.00 -10.66 -39.21
N TYR A 102 12.74 -10.84 -38.82
CA TYR A 102 11.56 -10.62 -39.67
C TYR A 102 10.78 -9.41 -39.17
N TYR A 103 10.51 -8.45 -40.04
CA TYR A 103 9.89 -7.18 -39.67
C TYR A 103 8.44 -7.09 -40.15
N GLU A 104 7.59 -6.52 -39.30
CA GLU A 104 6.21 -6.18 -39.66
C GLU A 104 6.18 -5.09 -40.74
N ARG A 105 5.31 -5.26 -41.74
CA ARG A 105 4.97 -4.22 -42.73
C ARG A 105 3.48 -4.19 -42.98
N GLY A 106 2.77 -3.27 -42.32
CA GLY A 106 1.35 -3.02 -42.55
C GLY A 106 0.45 -4.18 -42.13
N GLY A 107 0.68 -4.77 -40.96
CA GLY A 107 -0.09 -5.90 -40.41
C GLY A 107 0.27 -7.29 -40.98
N GLY A 108 1.34 -7.37 -41.78
CA GLY A 108 1.83 -8.61 -42.37
C GLY A 108 3.34 -8.81 -42.14
N TRP A 109 3.75 -10.07 -42.09
CA TRP A 109 5.15 -10.47 -42.01
C TRP A 109 5.58 -11.18 -43.27
N VAL A 110 6.83 -10.94 -43.67
CA VAL A 110 7.43 -11.64 -44.81
C VAL A 110 7.58 -13.12 -44.46
N ASP A 111 7.00 -13.98 -45.29
CA ASP A 111 7.04 -15.44 -45.17
C ASP A 111 6.50 -15.98 -43.81
N GLU A 112 5.49 -15.34 -43.21
CA GLU A 112 4.90 -15.75 -41.92
C GLU A 112 4.62 -17.26 -41.79
N ASP A 113 4.10 -17.89 -42.86
CA ASP A 113 3.77 -19.32 -42.89
C ASP A 113 4.98 -20.25 -42.71
N LYS A 114 6.22 -19.78 -42.96
CA LYS A 114 7.45 -20.57 -42.77
C LYS A 114 7.99 -20.49 -41.34
N LEU A 115 7.58 -19.49 -40.56
CA LEU A 115 8.13 -19.22 -39.22
C LEU A 115 7.65 -20.25 -38.21
N VAL A 116 8.46 -20.50 -37.18
CA VAL A 116 8.11 -21.32 -36.01
C VAL A 116 6.93 -20.65 -35.34
N GLN A 117 5.82 -21.38 -35.18
CA GLN A 117 4.58 -20.77 -34.71
C GLN A 117 3.64 -21.77 -34.05
N ALA A 118 2.81 -21.26 -33.15
CA ALA A 118 1.72 -22.02 -32.55
C ALA A 118 0.43 -21.21 -32.44
N ASP A 119 -0.70 -21.91 -32.51
CA ASP A 119 -2.03 -21.35 -32.30
C ASP A 119 -2.50 -21.69 -30.89
N PHE A 120 -3.07 -20.70 -30.20
CA PHE A 120 -3.51 -20.80 -28.81
C PHE A 120 -4.96 -20.37 -28.66
N ASP A 121 -5.74 -21.13 -27.89
CA ASP A 121 -6.97 -20.61 -27.28
C ASP A 121 -6.64 -20.08 -25.88
N LEU A 122 -6.78 -18.78 -25.68
CA LEU A 122 -6.54 -18.09 -24.42
C LEU A 122 -7.87 -17.75 -23.76
N PHE A 123 -8.04 -18.09 -22.48
CA PHE A 123 -9.24 -17.79 -21.71
C PHE A 123 -8.91 -16.73 -20.66
N VAL A 124 -9.57 -15.57 -20.73
CA VAL A 124 -9.36 -14.45 -19.81
C VAL A 124 -10.39 -14.46 -18.68
N THR A 125 -10.03 -13.86 -17.55
CA THR A 125 -10.91 -13.83 -16.36
C THR A 125 -12.09 -12.87 -16.52
N LYS A 126 -11.92 -11.79 -17.29
CA LYS A 126 -12.99 -10.81 -17.61
C LYS A 126 -13.18 -10.67 -19.12
N ALA A 127 -14.44 -10.65 -19.57
CA ALA A 127 -14.78 -10.47 -20.98
C ALA A 127 -14.32 -9.11 -21.54
N GLU A 128 -14.29 -8.08 -20.70
CA GLU A 128 -13.89 -6.71 -21.06
C GLU A 128 -12.44 -6.62 -21.56
N TYR A 129 -11.55 -7.51 -21.13
CA TYR A 129 -10.16 -7.55 -21.61
C TYR A 129 -10.06 -7.85 -23.11
N LEU A 130 -11.11 -8.42 -23.69
CA LEU A 130 -11.15 -8.73 -25.10
C LEU A 130 -11.65 -7.56 -25.97
N ALA A 131 -12.13 -6.47 -25.36
CA ALA A 131 -12.80 -5.38 -26.07
C ALA A 131 -11.90 -4.63 -27.07
N VAL A 132 -10.59 -4.61 -26.82
CA VAL A 132 -9.60 -3.93 -27.68
C VAL A 132 -9.18 -4.78 -28.90
N PHE A 133 -9.50 -6.08 -28.91
CA PHE A 133 -9.06 -7.01 -29.93
C PHE A 133 -10.16 -7.32 -30.95
N HIS A 134 -9.75 -7.55 -32.19
CA HIS A 134 -10.62 -7.99 -33.28
C HIS A 134 -9.87 -8.95 -34.21
N GLU A 135 -10.61 -9.80 -34.91
CA GLU A 135 -10.05 -10.76 -35.86
C GLU A 135 -9.21 -10.06 -36.95
N GLY A 136 -8.02 -10.61 -37.22
CA GLY A 136 -7.07 -10.07 -38.19
C GLY A 136 -6.07 -9.07 -37.60
N MET A 137 -6.31 -8.55 -36.39
CA MET A 137 -5.34 -7.70 -35.68
C MET A 137 -4.01 -8.44 -35.47
N SER A 138 -2.90 -7.73 -35.59
CA SER A 138 -1.57 -8.31 -35.40
C SER A 138 -0.53 -7.26 -35.02
N TRP A 139 0.46 -7.65 -34.21
CA TRP A 139 1.55 -6.78 -33.78
C TRP A 139 2.85 -7.57 -33.53
N GLY A 140 3.97 -6.88 -33.54
CA GLY A 140 5.25 -7.38 -33.03
C GLY A 140 5.34 -7.13 -31.52
N THR A 141 5.94 -8.05 -30.78
CA THR A 141 6.12 -7.93 -29.33
C THR A 141 7.52 -8.33 -28.88
N THR A 142 8.02 -7.61 -27.88
CA THR A 142 9.21 -7.98 -27.11
C THR A 142 8.87 -8.81 -25.88
N ALA A 143 7.62 -9.28 -25.75
CA ALA A 143 7.19 -10.13 -24.64
C ALA A 143 8.06 -11.40 -24.57
N TYR A 144 8.35 -11.80 -23.34
CA TYR A 144 9.06 -13.03 -23.01
C TYR A 144 8.36 -13.67 -21.82
N GLN A 145 8.52 -14.99 -21.69
CA GLN A 145 7.99 -15.74 -20.57
C GLN A 145 8.90 -15.58 -19.34
N THR A 146 8.29 -15.46 -18.16
CA THR A 146 8.92 -15.49 -16.85
C THR A 146 8.51 -16.77 -16.10
N GLU A 147 8.78 -16.86 -14.80
CA GLU A 147 8.40 -18.00 -13.95
C GLU A 147 6.96 -17.85 -13.40
N ALA A 148 5.97 -17.57 -14.27
CA ALA A 148 4.58 -17.57 -13.81
C ALA A 148 4.17 -18.96 -13.34
N ASP A 149 3.62 -19.02 -12.13
CA ASP A 149 3.09 -20.25 -11.58
C ASP A 149 1.83 -20.72 -12.37
N GLU A 150 1.59 -22.02 -12.47
CA GLU A 150 0.36 -22.61 -13.04
C GLU A 150 -0.83 -22.48 -12.08
N LEU A 151 -1.13 -21.26 -11.66
CA LEU A 151 -2.26 -20.94 -10.79
C LEU A 151 -3.53 -20.81 -11.60
N SER A 152 -4.61 -21.45 -11.14
CA SER A 152 -5.95 -21.16 -11.60
C SER A 152 -6.64 -20.20 -10.64
N TRP A 153 -7.66 -19.49 -11.11
CA TRP A 153 -8.50 -18.66 -10.24
C TRP A 153 -9.13 -19.48 -9.10
N ALA A 154 -9.38 -20.77 -9.31
CA ALA A 154 -9.90 -21.66 -8.27
C ALA A 154 -8.89 -21.97 -7.15
N ASP A 155 -7.59 -21.85 -7.42
CA ASP A 155 -6.55 -21.99 -6.40
C ASP A 155 -6.38 -20.71 -5.60
N TYR A 156 -6.65 -19.54 -6.21
CA TYR A 156 -6.43 -18.23 -5.59
C TYR A 156 -6.91 -18.11 -4.14
N PRO A 157 -8.12 -18.57 -3.77
CA PRO A 157 -8.61 -18.46 -2.40
C PRO A 157 -7.71 -19.19 -1.37
N GLU A 158 -6.86 -20.08 -1.83
CA GLU A 158 -6.06 -20.99 -1.02
C GLU A 158 -4.57 -20.65 -1.07
N ILE A 159 -4.20 -19.61 -1.81
CA ILE A 159 -2.81 -19.18 -1.93
C ILE A 159 -2.53 -18.04 -0.94
N PRO A 160 -1.45 -18.11 -0.17
CA PRO A 160 -1.03 -17.02 0.70
C PRO A 160 -0.45 -15.86 -0.11
N ASP A 161 -0.87 -14.64 0.22
CA ASP A 161 -0.22 -13.44 -0.27
C ASP A 161 1.12 -13.23 0.47
N PHE A 162 2.21 -13.51 -0.23
CA PHE A 162 3.54 -13.37 0.31
C PHE A 162 4.05 -11.92 0.39
N GLY A 163 3.35 -10.95 -0.21
CA GLY A 163 3.67 -9.52 -0.23
C GLY A 163 3.01 -8.73 0.90
N ASP A 164 1.79 -9.08 1.30
CA ASP A 164 1.09 -8.49 2.46
C ASP A 164 1.35 -9.32 3.72
N ALA A 165 2.37 -8.92 4.50
CA ALA A 165 2.69 -9.64 5.72
C ALA A 165 3.06 -8.73 6.89
N ARG A 166 2.36 -8.91 8.00
CA ARG A 166 2.84 -8.41 9.29
C ARG A 166 4.01 -9.27 9.74
N THR A 167 5.13 -8.63 10.08
CA THR A 167 6.34 -9.31 10.52
C THR A 167 6.57 -9.21 12.03
N VAL A 168 7.14 -10.26 12.62
CA VAL A 168 7.49 -10.34 14.05
C VAL A 168 8.84 -11.04 14.19
N THR A 169 9.72 -10.54 15.05
CA THR A 169 10.96 -11.27 15.39
C THR A 169 10.64 -12.40 16.37
N ALA A 170 11.02 -13.63 16.04
CA ALA A 170 10.71 -14.82 16.84
C ALA A 170 11.27 -14.70 18.27
N PHE A 171 12.58 -14.42 18.38
CA PHE A 171 13.31 -14.30 19.65
C PHE A 171 14.22 -13.04 19.59
N PRO A 172 13.75 -11.87 20.03
CA PRO A 172 14.47 -10.59 19.87
C PRO A 172 15.71 -10.45 20.76
N ASP A 173 15.80 -11.20 21.86
CA ASP A 173 16.92 -11.14 22.82
C ASP A 173 18.01 -12.20 22.54
N GLY A 174 18.00 -12.81 21.36
CA GLY A 174 19.05 -13.74 20.93
C GLY A 174 20.42 -13.06 20.90
N LYS A 175 21.42 -13.63 21.60
CA LYS A 175 22.82 -13.18 21.50
C LYS A 175 23.37 -13.48 20.10
N GLU A 176 24.57 -12.98 19.80
CA GLU A 176 25.29 -13.22 18.52
C GLU A 176 25.44 -14.71 18.11
N ASP A 177 25.13 -15.64 19.02
CA ASP A 177 25.09 -17.10 18.82
C ASP A 177 23.64 -17.63 18.59
N GLY A 178 22.76 -16.80 17.99
CA GLY A 178 21.28 -16.82 18.12
C GLY A 178 20.55 -18.16 17.94
N SER A 179 19.41 -18.28 18.66
CA SER A 179 18.56 -19.47 18.63
C SER A 179 17.67 -19.50 17.38
N THR A 180 17.94 -20.48 16.50
CA THR A 180 17.20 -20.67 15.25
C THR A 180 15.80 -21.20 15.52
N LEU A 181 14.79 -20.59 14.90
CA LEU A 181 13.41 -21.10 14.99
C LEU A 181 13.32 -22.44 14.26
N ARG A 182 12.96 -23.50 15.01
CA ARG A 182 12.86 -24.87 14.49
C ARG A 182 11.44 -25.22 14.08
N SER A 183 10.44 -24.77 14.83
CA SER A 183 9.04 -25.10 14.55
C SER A 183 8.08 -23.96 14.91
N MET A 184 6.97 -23.92 14.17
CA MET A 184 5.85 -23.01 14.37
C MET A 184 4.53 -23.77 14.32
N LEU A 185 3.64 -23.55 15.28
CA LEU A 185 2.34 -24.21 15.33
C LEU A 185 1.27 -23.24 15.87
N PHE A 186 0.23 -22.96 15.09
CA PHE A 186 -0.97 -22.26 15.56
C PHE A 186 -1.69 -23.07 16.65
N SER A 187 -2.38 -22.42 17.58
CA SER A 187 -3.36 -23.08 18.44
C SER A 187 -4.59 -23.50 17.63
N ALA A 188 -5.36 -24.48 18.13
CA ALA A 188 -6.53 -25.00 17.44
C ALA A 188 -7.63 -23.95 17.15
N ASP A 189 -7.66 -22.86 17.91
CA ASP A 189 -8.55 -21.70 17.71
C ASP A 189 -7.93 -20.59 16.83
N SER A 190 -6.74 -20.83 16.26
CA SER A 190 -5.93 -19.89 15.47
C SER A 190 -5.51 -18.60 16.18
N LYS A 191 -5.77 -18.45 17.49
CA LYS A 191 -5.50 -17.19 18.22
C LYS A 191 -4.06 -17.05 18.69
N HIS A 192 -3.34 -18.16 18.81
CA HIS A 192 -1.97 -18.19 19.30
C HIS A 192 -1.05 -18.89 18.31
N LEU A 193 0.22 -18.51 18.30
CA LEU A 193 1.29 -19.17 17.55
C LEU A 193 2.40 -19.57 18.53
N LEU A 194 2.66 -20.87 18.62
CA LEU A 194 3.77 -21.46 19.34
C LEU A 194 5.03 -21.42 18.47
N LEU A 195 6.12 -20.96 19.07
CA LEU A 195 7.44 -20.83 18.49
C LEU A 195 8.41 -21.62 19.35
N ALA A 196 9.19 -22.52 18.75
CA ALA A 196 10.23 -23.26 19.45
C ALA A 196 11.56 -23.18 18.69
N SER A 197 12.63 -22.84 19.39
CA SER A 197 13.99 -22.75 18.83
C SER A 197 14.78 -24.04 18.99
N ASP A 198 15.88 -24.21 18.28
CA ASP A 198 16.77 -25.38 18.46
C ASP A 198 17.44 -25.42 19.85
N ASP A 199 17.63 -24.26 20.50
CA ASP A 199 18.34 -24.13 21.78
C ASP A 199 17.44 -24.28 23.02
N GLY A 200 16.18 -24.67 22.83
CA GLY A 200 15.25 -24.91 23.93
C GLY A 200 14.40 -23.71 24.34
N ASP A 201 14.42 -22.61 23.57
CA ASP A 201 13.54 -21.46 23.84
C ASP A 201 12.15 -21.71 23.29
N LEU A 202 11.15 -21.37 24.10
CA LEU A 202 9.74 -21.53 23.77
C LEU A 202 9.02 -20.20 23.96
N ARG A 203 8.22 -19.82 22.96
CA ARG A 203 7.41 -18.60 23.01
C ARG A 203 6.04 -18.85 22.42
N VAL A 204 5.01 -18.29 23.04
CA VAL A 204 3.66 -18.24 22.48
C VAL A 204 3.31 -16.77 22.29
N ILE A 205 2.93 -16.42 21.07
CA ILE A 205 2.46 -15.08 20.72
C ILE A 205 0.98 -15.12 20.31
N ARG A 206 0.27 -14.02 20.52
CA ARG A 206 -1.07 -13.82 19.95
C ARG A 206 -0.96 -13.50 18.47
N VAL A 207 -1.84 -14.11 17.69
CA VAL A 207 -1.94 -13.88 16.25
C VAL A 207 -2.58 -12.52 15.94
N GLU A 208 -3.39 -11.96 16.83
CA GLU A 208 -4.03 -10.66 16.59
C GLU A 208 -3.04 -9.49 16.58
N ASP A 209 -2.09 -9.45 17.51
CA ASP A 209 -1.22 -8.28 17.74
C ASP A 209 0.26 -8.62 17.97
N ALA A 210 0.65 -9.89 17.81
CA ALA A 210 1.99 -10.40 18.11
C ALA A 210 2.42 -10.24 19.58
N GLY A 211 1.49 -9.94 20.49
CA GLY A 211 1.78 -9.85 21.91
C GLY A 211 2.22 -11.21 22.48
N VAL A 212 3.28 -11.21 23.27
CA VAL A 212 3.79 -12.42 23.95
C VAL A 212 2.85 -12.82 25.07
N VAL A 213 2.44 -14.08 25.08
CA VAL A 213 1.57 -14.66 26.12
C VAL A 213 2.38 -15.56 27.04
N LEU A 214 3.31 -16.34 26.47
CA LEU A 214 4.18 -17.24 27.22
C LEU A 214 5.60 -17.11 26.68
N GLU A 215 6.57 -17.07 27.57
CA GLU A 215 7.99 -17.14 27.23
C GLU A 215 8.70 -18.02 28.26
N VAL A 216 9.32 -19.10 27.77
CA VAL A 216 10.06 -20.06 28.58
C VAL A 216 11.43 -20.24 27.94
N PRO A 217 12.46 -19.51 28.42
CA PRO A 217 13.80 -19.62 27.87
C PRO A 217 14.47 -20.92 28.31
N LYS A 218 15.18 -21.57 27.40
CA LYS A 218 16.07 -22.71 27.67
C LYS A 218 15.44 -23.83 28.49
N LEU A 219 14.23 -24.25 28.13
CA LEU A 219 13.54 -25.35 28.79
C LEU A 219 14.35 -26.66 28.71
N GLY A 220 15.09 -26.87 27.62
CA GLY A 220 16.06 -27.95 27.44
C GLY A 220 16.22 -28.35 25.98
N SER A 221 17.16 -29.27 25.69
CA SER A 221 17.27 -29.87 24.36
C SER A 221 16.04 -30.74 24.10
N TRP A 222 15.33 -30.46 23.02
CA TRP A 222 14.11 -31.18 22.65
C TRP A 222 14.45 -32.60 22.20
N ASP A 223 13.85 -33.61 22.84
CA ASP A 223 13.85 -34.95 22.26
C ASP A 223 12.85 -35.01 21.09
N MET A 224 11.81 -34.17 21.13
CA MET A 224 10.80 -33.97 20.10
C MET A 224 10.30 -32.51 20.14
N ALA A 225 9.92 -31.95 18.99
CA ALA A 225 9.44 -30.57 18.90
C ALA A 225 8.19 -30.32 19.78
N PRO A 226 8.13 -29.20 20.54
CA PRO A 226 6.95 -28.82 21.32
C PRO A 226 5.68 -28.68 20.47
N GLY A 227 4.52 -28.93 21.08
CA GLY A 227 3.22 -28.83 20.39
C GLY A 227 2.07 -28.44 21.31
N TRP A 228 0.92 -28.14 20.71
CA TRP A 228 -0.30 -27.86 21.46
C TRP A 228 -0.96 -29.15 21.96
N THR A 229 -1.38 -29.15 23.22
CA THR A 229 -2.26 -30.18 23.77
C THR A 229 -3.72 -29.86 23.46
N ALA A 230 -4.58 -30.87 23.52
CA ALA A 230 -6.02 -30.70 23.24
C ALA A 230 -6.74 -29.73 24.20
N ASP A 231 -6.20 -29.54 25.41
CA ASP A 231 -6.71 -28.58 26.40
C ASP A 231 -6.07 -27.19 26.30
N GLY A 232 -5.30 -26.91 25.23
CA GLY A 232 -4.75 -25.59 24.94
C GLY A 232 -3.49 -25.23 25.73
N ARG A 233 -2.82 -26.23 26.33
CA ARG A 233 -1.48 -26.07 26.92
C ARG A 233 -0.40 -26.40 25.89
N VAL A 234 0.85 -26.11 26.24
CA VAL A 234 2.01 -26.46 25.41
C VAL A 234 2.65 -27.71 25.98
N GLY A 235 2.60 -28.80 25.22
CA GLY A 235 3.28 -30.06 25.54
C GLY A 235 4.70 -30.08 25.02
N ALA A 236 5.66 -30.55 25.83
CA ALA A 236 7.04 -30.73 25.43
C ALA A 236 7.63 -32.03 26.01
N CYS A 237 8.61 -32.61 25.32
CA CYS A 237 9.43 -33.71 25.81
C CYS A 237 10.86 -33.21 26.02
N VAL A 238 11.32 -33.26 27.26
CA VAL A 238 12.62 -32.71 27.67
C VAL A 238 13.35 -33.76 28.48
N ARG A 239 14.44 -34.31 27.93
CA ARG A 239 15.29 -35.33 28.57
C ARG A 239 14.52 -36.59 28.97
N GLY A 240 13.57 -37.02 28.15
CA GLY A 240 12.70 -38.17 28.37
C GLY A 240 11.53 -37.92 29.33
N GLU A 241 11.39 -36.71 29.87
CA GLU A 241 10.24 -36.32 30.68
C GLU A 241 9.24 -35.50 29.85
N HIS A 242 7.97 -35.89 29.91
CA HIS A 242 6.89 -35.18 29.26
C HIS A 242 6.29 -34.15 30.23
N VAL A 243 6.16 -32.91 29.76
CA VAL A 243 5.59 -31.80 30.53
C VAL A 243 4.51 -31.07 29.73
N ALA A 244 3.56 -30.48 30.44
CA ALA A 244 2.59 -29.54 29.90
C ALA A 244 2.79 -28.18 30.58
N ILE A 245 2.76 -27.11 29.79
CA ILE A 245 2.98 -25.74 30.22
C ILE A 245 1.70 -24.96 29.93
N ASP A 246 1.05 -24.43 30.97
CA ASP A 246 -0.07 -23.52 30.74
C ASP A 246 0.41 -22.14 30.26
N LEU A 247 -0.51 -21.33 29.74
CA LEU A 247 -0.19 -19.99 29.23
C LEU A 247 0.23 -19.00 30.33
N ALA A 248 0.10 -19.37 31.61
CA ALA A 248 0.65 -18.61 32.74
C ALA A 248 2.10 -19.04 33.08
N GLY A 249 2.64 -20.03 32.38
CA GLY A 249 4.01 -20.55 32.56
C GLY A 249 4.14 -21.64 33.61
N LYS A 250 3.03 -22.19 34.13
CA LYS A 250 3.09 -23.30 35.07
C LYS A 250 3.42 -24.59 34.34
N ILE A 251 4.53 -25.22 34.75
CA ILE A 251 5.00 -26.50 34.20
C ILE A 251 4.52 -27.63 35.10
N GLU A 252 3.86 -28.62 34.51
CA GLU A 252 3.37 -29.81 35.20
C GLU A 252 3.81 -31.10 34.48
N PRO A 253 4.09 -32.19 35.22
CA PRO A 253 4.28 -33.50 34.62
C PRO A 253 3.05 -33.89 33.79
N PHE A 254 3.30 -34.38 32.59
CA PHE A 254 2.28 -34.83 31.66
C PHE A 254 2.62 -36.27 31.23
N SER A 255 1.65 -37.16 31.10
CA SER A 255 1.91 -38.59 30.79
C SER A 255 0.93 -39.08 29.73
N PRO A 256 1.39 -39.92 28.79
CA PRO A 256 1.52 -39.66 27.36
C PRO A 256 0.14 -39.67 26.64
N PHE A 257 -0.04 -39.12 25.44
CA PHE A 257 0.69 -39.45 24.22
C PHE A 257 0.82 -38.22 23.32
N GLY A 258 2.04 -37.96 22.86
CA GLY A 258 2.31 -37.27 21.61
C GLY A 258 2.56 -35.78 21.62
N CYS A 259 3.59 -35.41 20.87
CA CYS A 259 3.90 -34.07 20.40
C CYS A 259 4.05 -34.20 18.87
N GLY A 260 3.43 -33.28 18.13
CA GLY A 260 3.43 -33.30 16.67
C GLY A 260 2.04 -33.45 16.08
N GLY A 261 1.48 -32.32 15.66
CA GLY A 261 0.34 -32.26 14.77
C GLY A 261 -0.53 -31.03 15.01
N ASN A 262 -0.49 -30.09 14.08
CA ASN A 262 -1.34 -28.92 14.07
C ASN A 262 -2.08 -28.81 12.74
N ALA A 263 -3.31 -29.29 12.74
CA ALA A 263 -4.41 -28.81 11.91
C ALA A 263 -5.66 -28.89 12.79
N ALA A 264 -6.71 -28.13 12.48
CA ALA A 264 -7.98 -28.17 13.22
C ALA A 264 -8.40 -29.62 13.53
N GLY A 265 -8.20 -30.09 14.77
CA GLY A 265 -8.59 -31.44 15.18
C GLY A 265 -7.59 -32.58 14.95
N THR A 266 -6.27 -32.37 15.05
CA THR A 266 -5.30 -33.48 15.06
C THR A 266 -5.69 -34.54 16.10
N ARG A 267 -6.09 -35.73 15.63
CA ARG A 267 -6.49 -36.89 16.45
C ARG A 267 -5.36 -37.90 16.66
N PHE A 268 -4.15 -37.59 16.20
CA PHE A 268 -3.07 -38.55 16.11
C PHE A 268 -1.71 -37.91 16.37
N PHE A 269 -0.79 -38.75 16.80
CA PHE A 269 0.55 -38.41 17.26
C PHE A 269 1.54 -39.30 16.57
N ALA A 270 2.74 -38.79 16.41
CA ALA A 270 3.73 -39.49 15.64
C ALA A 270 4.98 -39.71 16.49
N VAL A 271 5.34 -40.97 16.66
CA VAL A 271 6.28 -41.43 17.68
C VAL A 271 7.31 -42.34 17.02
N PRO A 272 8.60 -41.94 17.05
CA PRO A 272 9.69 -42.84 16.70
C PRO A 272 9.69 -44.05 17.64
N HIS A 273 9.85 -45.26 17.10
CA HIS A 273 9.93 -46.49 17.88
C HIS A 273 10.96 -47.45 17.28
N ASP A 274 12.13 -47.55 17.92
CA ASP A 274 13.28 -48.33 17.44
C ASP A 274 13.70 -47.94 16.01
N ASP A 275 13.43 -48.81 15.02
CA ASP A 275 13.75 -48.62 13.60
C ASP A 275 12.54 -48.23 12.75
N ASP A 276 11.37 -47.99 13.37
CA ASP A 276 10.12 -47.63 12.72
C ASP A 276 9.56 -46.31 13.27
N LEU A 277 8.58 -45.79 12.54
CA LEU A 277 7.79 -44.66 12.96
C LEU A 277 6.33 -45.09 13.13
N ARG A 278 5.72 -44.72 14.25
CA ARG A 278 4.32 -45.03 14.55
C ARG A 278 3.47 -43.79 14.58
N LEU A 279 2.39 -43.82 13.80
CA LEU A 279 1.28 -42.89 13.96
C LEU A 279 0.29 -43.52 14.94
N LEU A 280 -0.05 -42.82 16.02
CA LEU A 280 -0.96 -43.27 17.09
C LEU A 280 -2.15 -42.34 17.21
N ASP A 281 -3.30 -42.81 17.68
CA ASP A 281 -4.45 -41.95 17.99
C ASP A 281 -4.37 -41.27 19.36
N GLN A 282 -5.37 -40.43 19.68
CA GLN A 282 -5.48 -39.77 20.99
C GLN A 282 -5.58 -40.74 22.18
N ARG A 283 -5.85 -42.03 21.93
CA ARG A 283 -5.93 -43.10 22.93
C ARG A 283 -4.63 -43.93 22.98
N GLY A 284 -3.66 -43.65 22.10
CA GLY A 284 -2.40 -44.38 21.98
C GLY A 284 -2.49 -45.63 21.12
N GLU A 285 -3.55 -45.80 20.33
CA GLU A 285 -3.68 -46.93 19.40
C GLU A 285 -2.87 -46.66 18.13
N VAL A 286 -2.03 -47.60 17.72
CA VAL A 286 -1.20 -47.47 16.50
C VAL A 286 -2.10 -47.55 15.27
N LEU A 287 -2.17 -46.46 14.50
CA LEU A 287 -2.82 -46.43 13.20
C LEU A 287 -1.96 -46.99 12.08
N LEU A 288 -0.68 -46.62 12.06
CA LEU A 288 0.22 -46.91 10.95
C LEU A 288 1.65 -47.07 11.48
N THR A 289 2.35 -48.07 10.95
CA THR A 289 3.78 -48.29 11.18
C THR A 289 4.51 -48.12 9.86
N LEU A 290 5.43 -47.17 9.83
CA LEU A 290 6.23 -46.84 8.66
C LEU A 290 7.67 -47.34 8.86
N PRO A 291 8.21 -48.18 7.95
CA PRO A 291 9.53 -48.75 8.10
C PRO A 291 10.65 -47.73 7.86
N GLY A 292 11.64 -47.73 8.75
CA GLY A 292 12.81 -46.86 8.74
C GLY A 292 12.67 -45.67 9.70
N ALA A 293 13.67 -45.47 10.56
CA ALA A 293 13.79 -44.30 11.42
C ALA A 293 14.92 -43.39 10.92
N PRO A 294 14.58 -42.24 10.31
CA PRO A 294 15.49 -41.10 10.29
C PRO A 294 14.88 -39.94 11.09
N ASP A 295 15.72 -39.05 11.61
CA ASP A 295 15.35 -37.77 12.22
C ASP A 295 14.18 -37.12 11.44
N LEU A 296 13.08 -36.82 12.13
CA LEU A 296 11.78 -36.69 11.45
C LEU A 296 10.99 -35.47 11.89
N VAL A 297 10.42 -34.76 10.91
CA VAL A 297 9.35 -33.77 11.12
C VAL A 297 8.07 -34.34 10.53
N ILE A 298 7.13 -34.76 11.38
CA ILE A 298 5.83 -35.28 10.91
C ILE A 298 4.81 -34.17 10.96
N VAL A 299 4.11 -33.99 9.85
CA VAL A 299 3.01 -33.05 9.76
C VAL A 299 1.79 -33.74 9.19
N ALA A 300 1.04 -34.38 10.08
CA ALA A 300 -0.27 -34.91 9.74
C ALA A 300 -1.26 -33.75 9.57
N GLY A 301 -1.71 -33.53 8.33
CA GLY A 301 -2.94 -32.79 8.05
C GLY A 301 -4.04 -33.78 7.64
N TYR A 302 -5.30 -33.33 7.64
CA TYR A 302 -6.44 -34.04 7.05
C TYR A 302 -7.00 -33.26 5.87
N ASP A 303 -7.55 -33.96 4.87
CA ASP A 303 -8.58 -33.35 4.03
C ASP A 303 -9.94 -33.37 4.76
N ALA A 304 -10.92 -32.64 4.23
CA ALA A 304 -12.28 -32.60 4.81
C ALA A 304 -12.96 -33.99 4.94
N GLU A 305 -12.41 -35.03 4.32
CA GLU A 305 -12.88 -36.43 4.38
C GLU A 305 -11.97 -37.36 5.21
N ALA A 306 -10.91 -36.82 5.82
CA ALA A 306 -9.91 -37.48 6.63
C ALA A 306 -9.05 -38.58 5.95
N LYS A 307 -8.75 -38.49 4.65
CA LYS A 307 -8.14 -39.59 3.87
C LYS A 307 -6.62 -39.53 3.67
N HIS A 308 -6.02 -38.35 3.64
CA HIS A 308 -4.60 -38.18 3.25
C HIS A 308 -3.75 -37.54 4.37
N CYS A 309 -2.48 -37.95 4.48
CA CYS A 309 -1.47 -37.44 5.42
C CYS A 309 -0.17 -37.07 4.67
N ALA A 310 0.56 -36.03 5.09
CA ALA A 310 1.86 -35.69 4.53
C ALA A 310 2.99 -36.10 5.50
N LEU A 311 4.06 -36.71 4.99
CA LEU A 311 5.19 -37.18 5.78
C LEU A 311 6.50 -36.65 5.19
N LEU A 312 7.28 -35.95 6.01
CA LEU A 312 8.67 -35.61 5.69
C LEU A 312 9.61 -36.59 6.39
N VAL A 313 10.55 -37.14 5.62
CA VAL A 313 11.67 -37.93 6.13
C VAL A 313 12.96 -37.18 5.79
N GLU A 314 13.74 -36.72 6.77
CA GLU A 314 14.83 -35.71 6.65
C GLU A 314 16.00 -36.08 5.70
N THR A 315 15.92 -37.20 4.98
CA THR A 315 16.93 -37.63 4.00
C THR A 315 16.33 -37.99 2.63
N ARG A 316 15.02 -37.82 2.44
CA ARG A 316 14.27 -38.22 1.25
C ARG A 316 13.39 -37.06 0.73
N PRO A 317 13.01 -37.09 -0.55
CA PRO A 317 12.03 -36.15 -1.11
C PRO A 317 10.72 -36.21 -0.31
N LEU A 318 9.98 -35.09 -0.29
CA LEU A 318 8.70 -34.98 0.43
C LEU A 318 7.72 -36.07 -0.05
N GLN A 319 7.11 -36.80 0.88
CA GLN A 319 6.16 -37.86 0.55
C GLN A 319 4.75 -37.53 1.05
N LEU A 320 3.76 -37.77 0.20
CA LEU A 320 2.35 -37.81 0.57
C LEU A 320 1.95 -39.28 0.80
N VAL A 321 1.26 -39.54 1.91
CA VAL A 321 0.83 -40.88 2.33
C VAL A 321 -0.69 -40.90 2.44
N ASP A 322 -1.34 -41.78 1.70
CA ASP A 322 -2.76 -42.07 1.91
C ASP A 322 -2.91 -42.98 3.15
N LEU A 323 -3.66 -42.53 4.16
CA LEU A 323 -3.77 -43.27 5.43
C LEU A 323 -4.69 -44.48 5.32
N ALA A 324 -5.60 -44.51 4.35
CA ALA A 324 -6.55 -45.61 4.19
C ALA A 324 -5.91 -46.83 3.53
N SER A 325 -5.02 -46.59 2.57
CA SER A 325 -4.35 -47.60 1.75
C SER A 325 -2.88 -47.84 2.14
N GLY A 326 -2.24 -46.85 2.75
CA GLY A 326 -0.80 -46.83 3.01
C GLY A 326 0.05 -46.54 1.76
N GLU A 327 -0.56 -46.17 0.63
CA GLU A 327 0.16 -45.81 -0.58
C GLU A 327 0.93 -44.50 -0.41
N THR A 328 2.15 -44.44 -0.96
CA THR A 328 3.01 -43.26 -0.89
C THR A 328 3.29 -42.68 -2.26
N ARG A 329 3.33 -41.36 -2.33
CA ARG A 329 3.65 -40.60 -3.54
C ARG A 329 4.72 -39.56 -3.23
N GLU A 330 5.72 -39.47 -4.10
CA GLU A 330 6.75 -38.43 -4.02
C GLU A 330 6.23 -37.10 -4.61
N LEU A 331 6.54 -36.00 -3.93
CA LEU A 331 6.24 -34.63 -4.35
C LEU A 331 7.53 -33.93 -4.82
N ASP A 332 7.45 -33.22 -5.95
CA ASP A 332 8.59 -32.49 -6.52
C ASP A 332 8.83 -31.15 -5.79
N ALA A 333 9.26 -31.24 -4.53
CA ALA A 333 9.47 -30.10 -3.63
C ALA A 333 10.95 -29.89 -3.25
N GLY A 334 11.85 -30.73 -3.77
CA GLY A 334 13.26 -30.75 -3.36
C GLY A 334 13.45 -31.09 -1.87
N ARG A 335 14.51 -30.55 -1.26
CA ARG A 335 14.77 -30.71 0.19
C ARG A 335 13.95 -29.71 0.99
N VAL A 336 12.97 -30.24 1.72
CA VAL A 336 12.04 -29.48 2.56
C VAL A 336 12.53 -29.44 4.01
N ASN A 337 12.49 -28.26 4.63
CA ASN A 337 12.86 -28.00 6.02
C ASN A 337 11.64 -28.07 6.96
N SER A 338 10.50 -27.55 6.51
CA SER A 338 9.24 -27.53 7.24
C SER A 338 8.08 -27.58 6.26
N VAL A 339 6.95 -28.15 6.68
CA VAL A 339 5.74 -28.29 5.85
C VAL A 339 4.51 -28.06 6.73
N SER A 340 3.42 -27.58 6.16
CA SER A 340 2.13 -27.45 6.85
C SER A 340 0.99 -27.62 5.87
N MET A 341 -0.08 -28.28 6.29
CA MET A 341 -1.23 -28.58 5.43
C MET A 341 -2.36 -27.61 5.69
N SER A 342 -3.02 -27.20 4.62
CA SER A 342 -4.29 -26.47 4.68
C SER A 342 -5.36 -27.26 5.46
N PRO A 343 -6.28 -26.58 6.18
CA PRO A 343 -7.33 -27.26 6.96
C PRO A 343 -8.27 -28.14 6.13
N ASP A 344 -8.43 -27.85 4.86
CA ASP A 344 -9.25 -28.64 3.92
C ASP A 344 -8.44 -29.75 3.22
N GLY A 345 -7.13 -29.82 3.48
CA GLY A 345 -6.19 -30.78 2.92
C GLY A 345 -5.93 -30.69 1.43
N ARG A 346 -6.38 -29.62 0.75
CA ARG A 346 -6.18 -29.47 -0.70
C ARG A 346 -4.80 -28.94 -1.06
N TYR A 347 -4.13 -28.27 -0.12
CA TYR A 347 -2.84 -27.61 -0.31
C TYR A 347 -1.86 -27.88 0.84
N LEU A 348 -0.57 -27.84 0.50
CA LEU A 348 0.55 -27.82 1.44
C LEU A 348 1.34 -26.52 1.25
N VAL A 349 1.77 -25.89 2.33
CA VAL A 349 2.90 -24.95 2.30
C VAL A 349 4.16 -25.66 2.76
N ALA A 350 5.27 -25.42 2.08
CA ALA A 350 6.57 -25.99 2.43
C ALA A 350 7.67 -24.93 2.40
N SER A 351 8.62 -25.01 3.32
CA SER A 351 9.89 -24.30 3.23
C SER A 351 10.97 -25.24 2.72
N THR A 352 11.80 -24.76 1.80
CA THR A 352 13.03 -25.42 1.35
C THR A 352 14.22 -24.55 1.74
N PHE A 353 15.44 -24.98 1.42
CA PHE A 353 16.63 -24.14 1.55
C PHE A 353 16.55 -22.83 0.76
N GLU A 354 15.73 -22.74 -0.29
CA GLU A 354 15.81 -21.63 -1.25
C GLU A 354 14.50 -20.87 -1.41
N ALA A 355 13.38 -21.53 -1.09
CA ALA A 355 12.05 -21.05 -1.44
C ALA A 355 10.98 -21.52 -0.45
N LEU A 356 9.92 -20.72 -0.37
CA LEU A 356 8.61 -21.13 0.14
C LEU A 356 7.79 -21.66 -1.05
N LEU A 357 7.15 -22.81 -0.87
CA LEU A 357 6.35 -23.50 -1.88
C LEU A 357 4.91 -23.61 -1.42
N VAL A 358 3.96 -23.52 -2.36
CA VAL A 358 2.58 -24.02 -2.18
C VAL A 358 2.37 -25.15 -3.16
N ILE A 359 1.89 -26.28 -2.67
CA ILE A 359 1.75 -27.53 -3.44
C ILE A 359 0.29 -27.96 -3.39
N ARG A 360 -0.31 -28.24 -4.55
CA ARG A 360 -1.65 -28.82 -4.62
C ARG A 360 -1.57 -30.32 -4.35
N VAL A 361 -2.35 -30.82 -3.39
CA VAL A 361 -2.28 -32.22 -2.93
C VAL A 361 -2.78 -33.19 -4.00
N ALA A 362 -3.84 -32.82 -4.74
CA ALA A 362 -4.48 -33.70 -5.73
C ALA A 362 -3.53 -34.21 -6.82
N ASP A 363 -2.66 -33.33 -7.33
CA ASP A 363 -1.75 -33.62 -8.44
C ASP A 363 -0.28 -33.46 -8.04
N GLY A 364 0.02 -33.12 -6.80
CA GLY A 364 1.37 -32.97 -6.26
C GLY A 364 2.19 -31.86 -6.90
N ARG A 365 1.57 -30.95 -7.67
CA ARG A 365 2.29 -29.87 -8.37
C ARG A 365 2.61 -28.72 -7.43
N VAL A 366 3.80 -28.17 -7.57
CA VAL A 366 4.14 -26.87 -6.99
C VAL A 366 3.39 -25.81 -7.78
N ILE A 367 2.40 -25.19 -7.15
CA ILE A 367 1.55 -24.18 -7.76
C ILE A 367 1.96 -22.76 -7.35
N ARG A 368 2.87 -22.62 -6.39
CA ARG A 368 3.47 -21.32 -6.05
C ARG A 368 4.90 -21.53 -5.59
N ARG A 369 5.83 -20.73 -6.12
CA ARG A 369 7.21 -20.69 -5.62
C ARG A 369 7.62 -19.25 -5.29
N ARG A 370 8.02 -19.01 -4.04
CA ARG A 370 8.66 -17.76 -3.62
C ARG A 370 10.10 -18.04 -3.24
N THR A 371 11.02 -17.70 -4.13
CA THR A 371 12.46 -17.75 -3.86
C THR A 371 12.85 -16.63 -2.90
N VAL A 372 13.64 -16.94 -1.87
CA VAL A 372 14.03 -15.98 -0.81
C VAL A 372 15.54 -15.87 -0.58
N LYS A 373 16.35 -16.42 -1.49
CA LYS A 373 17.82 -16.34 -1.44
C LYS A 373 18.31 -14.88 -1.37
N PRO A 374 19.39 -14.58 -0.60
CA PRO A 374 20.30 -15.52 0.09
C PRO A 374 19.83 -15.95 1.49
N ARG A 375 18.59 -15.64 1.89
CA ARG A 375 18.03 -15.99 3.20
C ARG A 375 17.41 -17.40 3.18
N TYR A 376 17.22 -18.00 4.36
CA TYR A 376 16.74 -19.38 4.48
C TYR A 376 15.36 -19.44 5.15
N PRO A 377 14.35 -19.99 4.47
CA PRO A 377 13.11 -20.42 5.10
C PRO A 377 13.36 -21.53 6.12
N THR A 378 12.91 -21.35 7.36
CA THR A 378 13.13 -22.32 8.44
C THR A 378 11.84 -23.04 8.84
N ALA A 379 10.74 -22.32 8.96
CA ALA A 379 9.46 -22.89 9.41
C ALA A 379 8.26 -22.31 8.64
N VAL A 380 7.20 -23.12 8.50
CA VAL A 380 5.91 -22.70 7.96
C VAL A 380 4.77 -23.28 8.81
N ALA A 381 3.65 -22.56 8.90
CA ALA A 381 2.45 -23.03 9.59
C ALA A 381 1.19 -22.48 8.91
N TRP A 382 0.23 -23.34 8.61
CA TRP A 382 -1.11 -22.97 8.15
C TRP A 382 -2.03 -22.80 9.36
N SER A 383 -2.85 -21.75 9.41
CA SER A 383 -3.80 -21.56 10.50
C SER A 383 -4.98 -22.54 10.38
N PRO A 384 -5.47 -23.11 11.50
CA PRO A 384 -6.62 -24.02 11.51
C PRO A 384 -7.92 -23.46 10.93
N ASP A 385 -8.14 -22.15 11.01
CA ASP A 385 -9.28 -21.46 10.38
C ASP A 385 -9.13 -21.28 8.86
N GLY A 386 -7.92 -21.54 8.34
CA GLY A 386 -7.64 -21.37 6.93
C GLY A 386 -7.56 -19.91 6.49
N GLU A 387 -7.33 -18.95 7.38
CA GLU A 387 -7.22 -17.54 7.01
C GLU A 387 -5.78 -17.07 6.80
N LEU A 388 -4.81 -17.74 7.42
CA LEU A 388 -3.42 -17.32 7.49
C LEU A 388 -2.42 -18.44 7.20
N VAL A 389 -1.25 -18.03 6.69
CA VAL A 389 -0.03 -18.83 6.69
C VAL A 389 1.07 -18.03 7.39
N ALA A 390 1.67 -18.59 8.42
CA ALA A 390 2.90 -18.04 9.02
C ALA A 390 4.11 -18.64 8.33
N THR A 391 5.07 -17.81 7.91
CA THR A 391 6.37 -18.26 7.41
C THR A 391 7.50 -17.67 8.25
N SER A 392 8.63 -18.36 8.33
CA SER A 392 9.82 -17.85 8.99
C SER A 392 11.01 -17.90 8.07
N ILE A 393 11.74 -16.78 8.02
CA ILE A 393 12.93 -16.58 7.19
C ILE A 393 14.04 -16.05 8.09
N THR A 394 15.23 -16.67 8.02
CA THR A 394 16.40 -16.18 8.76
C THR A 394 17.07 -15.00 8.08
N ASP A 395 17.84 -14.22 8.84
CA ASP A 395 18.79 -13.28 8.27
C ASP A 395 19.91 -13.98 7.49
N ASP A 396 20.77 -13.19 6.84
CA ASP A 396 21.91 -13.67 6.05
C ASP A 396 22.94 -14.47 6.87
N ARG A 397 22.92 -14.31 8.20
CA ARG A 397 23.82 -15.00 9.11
C ARG A 397 23.21 -16.23 9.77
N GLY A 398 21.90 -16.42 9.65
CA GLY A 398 21.16 -17.53 10.24
C GLY A 398 20.76 -17.34 11.70
N TYR A 399 21.00 -16.17 12.31
CA TYR A 399 20.85 -16.00 13.77
C TYR A 399 19.45 -15.56 14.19
N HIS A 400 18.79 -14.74 13.38
CA HIS A 400 17.47 -14.21 13.71
C HIS A 400 16.44 -14.67 12.71
N SER A 401 15.32 -15.18 13.23
CA SER A 401 14.17 -15.62 12.43
C SER A 401 13.08 -14.54 12.44
N THR A 402 12.76 -13.99 11.27
CA THR A 402 11.60 -13.12 11.08
C THR A 402 10.40 -13.97 10.69
N ILE A 403 9.33 -13.87 11.47
CA ILE A 403 8.04 -14.51 11.19
C ILE A 403 7.17 -13.53 10.41
N SER A 404 6.54 -13.98 9.35
CA SER A 404 5.63 -13.22 8.50
C SER A 404 4.26 -13.90 8.48
N PHE A 405 3.19 -13.15 8.76
CA PHE A 405 1.81 -13.65 8.67
C PHE A 405 1.20 -13.25 7.33
N HIS A 406 0.88 -14.23 6.49
CA HIS A 406 0.33 -14.07 5.15
C HIS A 406 -1.16 -14.36 5.15
N ARG A 407 -1.98 -13.47 4.61
CA ARG A 407 -3.41 -13.74 4.41
C ARG A 407 -3.61 -14.63 3.20
N LEU A 408 -4.57 -15.55 3.30
CA LEU A 408 -4.98 -16.39 2.18
C LEU A 408 -5.95 -15.64 1.27
N GLY A 409 -5.94 -15.95 -0.03
CA GLY A 409 -6.83 -15.32 -1.00
C GLY A 409 -8.30 -15.39 -0.61
N ARG A 410 -8.78 -16.43 0.08
CA ARG A 410 -10.18 -16.54 0.54
C ARG A 410 -10.46 -15.61 1.69
N ALA A 411 -9.49 -15.35 2.56
CA ALA A 411 -9.63 -14.38 3.62
C ALA A 411 -9.60 -12.96 3.04
N LEU A 412 -8.84 -12.74 1.97
CA LEU A 412 -8.87 -11.49 1.19
C LEU A 412 -10.23 -11.34 0.49
N LEU A 413 -10.68 -12.34 -0.27
CA LEU A 413 -11.98 -12.38 -0.96
C LEU A 413 -13.19 -12.33 0.00
N ALA A 414 -13.13 -13.00 1.16
CA ALA A 414 -14.17 -12.96 2.19
C ALA A 414 -14.17 -11.62 2.91
N ALA A 415 -13.00 -11.03 3.16
CA ALA A 415 -12.91 -9.66 3.62
C ALA A 415 -13.42 -8.66 2.57
N GLU A 416 -13.32 -8.96 1.28
CA GLU A 416 -13.89 -8.18 0.18
C GLU A 416 -15.42 -8.39 0.02
N SER A 417 -15.95 -9.57 0.38
CA SER A 417 -17.36 -9.96 0.14
C SER A 417 -18.28 -9.95 1.36
N ALA A 418 -17.76 -9.89 2.59
CA ALA A 418 -18.57 -9.82 3.80
C ALA A 418 -18.97 -8.36 4.15
N PRO A 419 -20.27 -8.06 4.36
CA PRO A 419 -20.69 -6.78 4.94
C PRO A 419 -20.31 -6.79 6.42
N GLN A 420 -19.20 -6.13 6.77
CA GLN A 420 -18.76 -6.07 8.16
C GLN A 420 -19.42 -4.91 8.91
N ALA A 421 -19.88 -5.21 10.13
CA ALA A 421 -20.34 -4.21 11.10
C ALA A 421 -19.20 -3.25 11.46
N VAL A 422 -19.52 -1.96 11.45
CA VAL A 422 -18.62 -0.84 11.74
C VAL A 422 -17.89 -1.05 13.08
N PRO A 423 -16.54 -1.09 13.12
CA PRO A 423 -15.81 -1.05 14.38
C PRO A 423 -15.91 0.35 14.99
N ALA A 424 -15.95 0.45 16.33
CA ALA A 424 -16.03 1.73 17.02
C ALA A 424 -14.82 2.63 16.70
N PRO A 425 -15.03 3.95 16.55
CA PRO A 425 -13.99 4.87 16.09
C PRO A 425 -12.83 4.96 17.08
N ARG A 426 -11.60 4.81 16.57
CA ARG A 426 -10.40 5.38 17.21
C ARG A 426 -10.31 6.84 16.77
N SER A 427 -10.11 7.76 17.72
CA SER A 427 -9.86 9.17 17.40
C SER A 427 -8.49 9.29 16.72
N LEU A 428 -8.48 9.47 15.41
CA LEU A 428 -7.28 9.87 14.66
C LEU A 428 -7.21 11.40 14.66
N ASP A 429 -6.02 11.97 14.93
CA ASP A 429 -5.78 13.42 14.81
C ASP A 429 -4.67 13.76 13.79
N LEU A 430 -4.43 15.06 13.55
CA LEU A 430 -3.48 15.53 12.53
C LEU A 430 -2.03 15.04 12.75
N ARG A 431 -1.67 14.61 13.97
CA ARG A 431 -0.34 14.05 14.28
C ARG A 431 -0.20 12.64 13.72
N ASP A 432 -1.26 11.86 13.73
CA ASP A 432 -1.27 10.51 13.16
C ASP A 432 -1.14 10.56 11.64
N LEU A 433 -1.77 11.56 11.01
CA LEU A 433 -1.62 11.84 9.59
C LEU A 433 -0.19 12.24 9.21
N ALA A 434 0.43 13.12 9.99
CA ALA A 434 1.80 13.56 9.74
C ALA A 434 2.83 12.44 9.92
N ARG A 435 2.65 11.54 10.90
CA ARG A 435 3.51 10.36 11.07
C ARG A 435 3.41 9.39 9.90
N LEU A 436 2.19 9.18 9.41
CA LEU A 436 1.95 8.35 8.23
C LEU A 436 2.62 8.96 6.98
N TYR A 437 2.49 10.27 6.78
CA TYR A 437 3.15 10.98 5.70
C TYR A 437 4.68 10.82 5.73
N LEU A 438 5.31 10.97 6.90
CA LEU A 438 6.75 10.81 7.09
C LEU A 438 7.25 9.37 6.82
N ASP A 439 6.51 8.36 7.26
CA ASP A 439 6.87 6.96 7.04
C ASP A 439 6.93 6.62 5.54
N GLN A 440 5.97 7.15 4.79
CA GLN A 440 5.81 6.87 3.36
C GLN A 440 6.74 7.70 2.46
N THR A 441 7.18 8.88 2.91
CA THR A 441 8.05 9.77 2.12
C THR A 441 9.54 9.58 2.39
N ARG A 442 9.90 8.68 3.33
CA ARG A 442 11.27 8.46 3.82
C ARG A 442 12.32 8.13 2.75
N ASN A 443 11.91 7.61 1.59
CA ASN A 443 12.80 7.15 0.52
C ASN A 443 12.76 8.01 -0.76
N PHE A 444 12.10 9.17 -0.76
CA PHE A 444 12.09 10.05 -1.93
C PHE A 444 13.52 10.58 -2.21
N SER A 445 14.08 10.20 -3.37
CA SER A 445 15.48 10.49 -3.72
C SER A 445 15.68 11.89 -4.30
N ARG A 446 16.94 12.34 -4.27
CA ARG A 446 17.56 13.69 -4.44
C ARG A 446 17.10 14.62 -5.58
N GLY A 447 16.10 14.27 -6.39
CA GLY A 447 15.59 15.14 -7.48
C GLY A 447 14.44 16.08 -7.09
N TRP A 448 13.81 15.88 -5.92
CA TRP A 448 12.51 16.50 -5.57
C TRP A 448 12.43 17.06 -4.15
N SER A 449 13.57 17.20 -3.47
CA SER A 449 13.64 17.56 -2.05
C SER A 449 13.04 18.94 -1.71
N SER A 450 13.03 19.88 -2.66
CA SER A 450 12.43 21.22 -2.45
C SER A 450 10.91 21.19 -2.30
N HIS A 451 10.21 20.33 -3.04
CA HIS A 451 8.74 20.24 -2.94
C HIS A 451 8.29 19.50 -1.67
N LEU A 452 9.07 18.51 -1.23
CA LEU A 452 8.82 17.81 0.04
C LEU A 452 8.96 18.76 1.23
N ASP A 453 9.89 19.70 1.14
CA ASP A 453 10.12 20.72 2.15
C ASP A 453 8.96 21.71 2.26
N ASP A 454 8.33 22.09 1.14
CA ASP A 454 7.13 22.93 1.13
C ASP A 454 5.94 22.22 1.80
N ASP A 455 5.72 20.93 1.50
CA ASP A 455 4.64 20.13 2.11
C ASP A 455 4.84 19.98 3.63
N LEU A 456 6.07 19.69 4.05
CA LEU A 456 6.42 19.58 5.47
C LEU A 456 6.30 20.92 6.20
N LEU A 457 6.63 22.03 5.53
CA LEU A 457 6.47 23.37 6.08
C LEU A 457 4.99 23.65 6.35
N ASP A 458 4.11 23.43 5.38
CA ASP A 458 2.68 23.70 5.54
C ASP A 458 2.04 22.82 6.62
N MET A 459 2.38 21.52 6.68
CA MET A 459 1.92 20.64 7.76
C MET A 459 2.42 21.10 9.13
N HIS A 460 3.66 21.54 9.22
CA HIS A 460 4.24 22.06 10.46
C HIS A 460 3.50 23.31 10.95
N LEU A 461 3.17 24.24 10.04
CA LEU A 461 2.41 25.44 10.39
C LEU A 461 0.96 25.13 10.79
N ALA A 462 0.32 24.14 10.14
CA ALA A 462 -1.02 23.69 10.52
C ALA A 462 -1.04 23.10 11.95
N LEU A 463 -0.09 22.23 12.27
CA LEU A 463 0.07 21.67 13.62
C LEU A 463 0.32 22.77 14.65
N ALA A 464 1.18 23.75 14.34
CA ALA A 464 1.44 24.90 15.20
C ALA A 464 0.17 25.75 15.43
N ARG A 465 -0.62 26.02 14.38
CA ARG A 465 -1.90 26.77 14.50
C ARG A 465 -2.93 26.03 15.35
N MET A 466 -2.90 24.70 15.36
CA MET A 466 -3.78 23.87 16.20
C MET A 466 -3.24 23.64 17.62
N GLY A 467 -2.02 24.07 17.92
CA GLY A 467 -1.36 23.80 19.21
C GLY A 467 -0.96 22.33 19.38
N LEU A 468 -0.83 21.57 18.30
CA LEU A 468 -0.41 20.18 18.33
C LEU A 468 1.13 20.10 18.29
N GLU A 469 1.68 19.25 19.15
CA GLU A 469 3.13 19.02 19.23
C GLU A 469 3.54 17.84 18.36
N LEU A 470 4.24 18.13 17.27
CA LEU A 470 4.98 17.18 16.45
C LEU A 470 6.08 17.93 15.68
N ASP A 471 7.33 17.51 15.87
CA ASP A 471 8.47 18.19 15.27
C ASP A 471 8.78 17.64 13.87
N LEU A 472 8.41 18.41 12.85
CA LEU A 472 8.65 18.06 11.44
C LEU A 472 9.93 18.69 10.87
N VAL A 473 10.53 19.66 11.59
CA VAL A 473 11.70 20.42 11.12
C VAL A 473 12.92 19.54 10.81
N PRO A 474 13.25 18.48 11.58
CA PRO A 474 14.35 17.58 11.26
C PRO A 474 14.20 16.83 9.93
N HIS A 475 12.97 16.70 9.43
CA HIS A 475 12.64 15.96 8.22
C HIS A 475 12.70 16.81 6.94
N MET A 476 12.76 18.14 7.07
CA MET A 476 13.01 19.05 5.94
C MET A 476 14.47 18.94 5.51
N HIS A 477 14.79 19.13 4.24
CA HIS A 477 16.13 18.97 3.67
C HIS A 477 16.91 20.30 3.64
N ALA A 478 16.27 21.39 3.24
CA ALA A 478 16.86 22.70 3.05
C ALA A 478 16.87 23.50 4.34
N ASP A 479 18.04 24.03 4.71
CA ASP A 479 18.19 24.89 5.88
C ASP A 479 17.33 26.17 5.81
N PRO A 480 17.17 26.84 4.65
CA PRO A 480 16.21 27.94 4.52
C PRO A 480 14.79 27.60 4.98
N THR A 481 14.27 26.42 4.59
CA THR A 481 12.92 25.97 4.96
C THR A 481 12.83 25.67 6.46
N ARG A 482 13.85 25.00 7.04
CA ARG A 482 13.92 24.72 8.48
C ARG A 482 13.90 26.00 9.32
N ILE A 483 14.65 27.02 8.89
CA ILE A 483 14.70 28.32 9.56
C ILE A 483 13.34 29.01 9.45
N ALA A 484 12.74 29.03 8.26
CA ALA A 484 11.43 29.64 8.04
C ALA A 484 10.32 28.95 8.85
N ALA A 485 10.31 27.63 8.91
CA ALA A 485 9.36 26.82 9.68
C ALA A 485 9.32 27.25 11.16
N ARG A 486 10.50 27.33 11.78
CA ARG A 486 10.65 27.75 13.18
C ARG A 486 10.34 29.21 13.42
N ALA A 487 10.70 30.09 12.49
CA ALA A 487 10.36 31.50 12.59
C ALA A 487 8.84 31.73 12.50
N TYR A 488 8.15 31.06 11.58
CA TYR A 488 6.69 31.10 11.51
C TYR A 488 6.02 30.44 12.71
N GLU A 489 6.54 29.29 13.20
CA GLU A 489 6.06 28.68 14.44
C GLU A 489 6.16 29.65 15.62
N ALA A 490 7.25 30.42 15.72
CA ALA A 490 7.42 31.41 16.78
C ALA A 490 6.33 32.50 16.75
N VAL A 491 5.99 33.00 15.55
CA VAL A 491 4.91 33.99 15.37
C VAL A 491 3.55 33.39 15.73
N ILE A 492 3.25 32.18 15.23
CA ILE A 492 1.98 31.48 15.49
C ILE A 492 1.82 31.16 16.98
N ALA A 493 2.85 30.60 17.61
CA ALA A 493 2.86 30.28 19.03
C ALA A 493 2.70 31.55 19.88
N HIS A 494 3.35 32.66 19.51
CA HIS A 494 3.16 33.94 20.18
C HIS A 494 1.71 34.42 20.09
N GLY A 495 1.10 34.38 18.90
CA GLY A 495 -0.30 34.77 18.68
C GLY A 495 -1.31 33.92 19.47
N ARG A 496 -0.94 32.67 19.79
CA ARG A 496 -1.71 31.75 20.64
C ARG A 496 -1.46 31.92 22.14
N GLY A 497 -0.56 32.81 22.54
CA GLY A 497 -0.15 32.99 23.94
C GLY A 497 0.84 31.95 24.46
N GLU A 498 1.39 31.10 23.58
CA GLU A 498 2.37 30.05 23.89
C GLU A 498 3.81 30.63 23.95
N HIS A 499 4.04 31.59 24.86
CA HIS A 499 5.27 32.41 24.87
C HIS A 499 6.59 31.64 25.03
N GLU A 500 6.59 30.51 25.76
CA GLU A 500 7.79 29.68 25.91
C GLU A 500 8.13 28.94 24.61
N ARG A 501 7.11 28.37 23.96
CA ARG A 501 7.24 27.74 22.64
C ARG A 501 7.71 28.76 21.60
N ALA A 502 7.15 29.95 21.62
CA ALA A 502 7.56 31.04 20.73
C ALA A 502 9.05 31.39 20.88
N ARG A 503 9.53 31.55 22.12
CA ARG A 503 10.96 31.82 22.40
C ARG A 503 11.86 30.65 21.97
N SER A 504 11.43 29.41 22.23
CA SER A 504 12.18 28.21 21.84
C SER A 504 12.30 28.09 20.32
N ALA A 505 11.21 28.33 19.59
CA ALA A 505 11.19 28.28 18.13
C ALA A 505 12.06 29.40 17.52
N LEU A 506 12.00 30.63 18.04
CA LEU A 506 12.89 31.71 17.58
C LEU A 506 14.36 31.37 17.82
N ALA A 507 14.72 30.85 19.00
CA ALA A 507 16.10 30.48 19.30
C ALA A 507 16.63 29.37 18.36
N ASP A 508 15.80 28.37 18.02
CA ASP A 508 16.17 27.35 17.03
C ASP A 508 16.35 27.94 15.63
N ALA A 509 15.46 28.85 15.21
CA ALA A 509 15.56 29.54 13.92
C ALA A 509 16.87 30.35 13.80
N GLU A 510 17.23 31.11 14.84
CA GLU A 510 18.46 31.91 14.86
C GLU A 510 19.72 31.06 14.90
N ALA A 511 19.73 29.98 15.70
CA ALA A 511 20.86 29.06 15.74
C ALA A 511 21.10 28.39 14.38
N ARG A 512 20.03 27.98 13.68
CA ARG A 512 20.11 27.39 12.34
C ARG A 512 20.57 28.40 11.30
N ARG A 513 20.07 29.65 11.35
CA ARG A 513 20.53 30.75 10.51
C ARG A 513 22.03 30.98 10.67
N ASP A 514 22.53 31.02 11.90
CA ASP A 514 23.95 31.29 12.17
C ASP A 514 24.87 30.12 11.78
N ALA A 515 24.31 28.92 11.69
CA ALA A 515 25.02 27.72 11.25
C ALA A 515 24.99 27.48 9.73
N SER A 516 24.21 28.26 8.96
CA SER A 516 23.94 28.00 7.53
C SER A 516 24.41 29.16 6.65
N GLU A 517 24.98 28.86 5.48
CA GLU A 517 25.19 29.85 4.42
C GLU A 517 23.89 30.00 3.60
N ILE A 518 23.27 31.17 3.65
CA ILE A 518 22.02 31.47 2.93
C ILE A 518 22.38 32.07 1.57
N GLU A 519 21.93 31.44 0.49
CA GLU A 519 22.12 31.94 -0.87
C GLU A 519 21.25 33.20 -1.14
N GLY A 520 21.75 34.07 -2.04
CA GLY A 520 21.11 35.33 -2.46
C GLY A 520 19.59 35.24 -2.66
N TRP A 521 19.15 34.26 -3.44
CA TRP A 521 17.74 34.10 -3.79
C TRP A 521 16.84 33.70 -2.59
N ALA A 522 17.38 33.08 -1.54
CA ALA A 522 16.64 32.56 -0.39
C ALA A 522 16.51 33.57 0.77
N HIS A 523 17.24 34.70 0.73
CA HIS A 523 17.27 35.69 1.83
C HIS A 523 15.88 36.18 2.23
N THR A 524 14.99 36.50 1.28
CA THR A 524 13.64 36.98 1.62
C THR A 524 12.81 35.91 2.32
N PHE A 525 12.90 34.64 1.89
CA PHE A 525 12.16 33.52 2.48
C PHE A 525 12.61 33.16 3.89
N VAL A 526 13.86 33.46 4.22
CA VAL A 526 14.43 33.22 5.55
C VAL A 526 14.27 34.43 6.46
N HIS A 527 14.70 35.61 6.00
CA HIS A 527 14.84 36.76 6.87
C HIS A 527 13.53 37.53 7.10
N ALA A 528 12.55 37.46 6.20
CA ALA A 528 11.24 38.05 6.44
C ALA A 528 10.49 37.39 7.63
N PRO A 529 10.31 36.05 7.67
CA PRO A 529 9.68 35.42 8.83
C PRO A 529 10.51 35.56 10.12
N LEU A 530 11.84 35.56 10.03
CA LEU A 530 12.74 35.86 11.16
C LEU A 530 12.51 37.27 11.71
N ALA A 531 12.39 38.28 10.84
CA ALA A 531 12.10 39.65 11.26
C ALA A 531 10.76 39.74 12.00
N ALA A 532 9.72 39.07 11.48
CA ALA A 532 8.41 39.01 12.13
C ALA A 532 8.49 38.33 13.51
N ALA A 533 9.18 37.18 13.61
CA ALA A 533 9.36 36.45 14.86
C ALA A 533 10.15 37.26 15.92
N GLN A 534 11.22 37.93 15.49
CA GLN A 534 12.02 38.81 16.34
C GLN A 534 11.20 40.01 16.84
N PHE A 535 10.40 40.62 15.97
CA PHE A 535 9.52 41.74 16.31
C PHE A 535 8.48 41.35 17.37
N VAL A 536 7.71 40.28 17.16
CA VAL A 536 6.67 39.87 18.12
C VAL A 536 7.24 39.45 19.48
N LEU A 537 8.53 39.09 19.53
CA LEU A 537 9.25 38.75 20.77
C LEU A 537 10.07 39.92 21.35
N GLY A 538 9.97 41.13 20.78
CA GLY A 538 10.54 42.37 21.34
C GLY A 538 12.03 42.60 21.02
N ALA A 539 12.55 42.00 19.94
CA ALA A 539 13.94 42.16 19.49
C ALA A 539 14.04 43.13 18.28
N ASP A 540 13.65 44.39 18.48
CA ASP A 540 13.45 45.39 17.40
C ASP A 540 14.69 45.66 16.53
N GLU A 541 15.88 45.75 17.14
CA GLU A 541 17.14 45.95 16.40
C GLU A 541 17.46 44.75 15.49
N ALA A 542 17.26 43.54 16.00
CA ALA A 542 17.46 42.31 15.24
C ALA A 542 16.41 42.16 14.12
N ALA A 543 15.15 42.48 14.42
CA ALA A 543 14.06 42.48 13.45
C ALA A 543 14.34 43.44 12.29
N THR A 544 14.86 44.64 12.58
CA THR A 544 15.23 45.64 11.56
C THR A 544 16.37 45.12 10.67
N ALA A 545 17.42 44.55 11.26
CA ALA A 545 18.54 43.98 10.50
C ALA A 545 18.14 42.78 9.61
N SER A 546 17.24 41.91 10.11
CA SER A 546 16.69 40.82 9.30
C SER A 546 15.83 41.35 8.16
N LEU A 547 15.01 42.37 8.40
CA LEU A 547 14.15 42.96 7.39
C LEU A 547 14.94 43.66 6.27
N GLU A 548 16.00 44.39 6.60
CA GLU A 548 16.92 44.98 5.60
C GLU A 548 17.48 43.90 4.66
N LYS A 549 17.92 42.76 5.22
CA LYS A 549 18.39 41.62 4.42
C LYS A 549 17.30 41.01 3.55
N ALA A 550 16.06 40.97 4.02
CA ALA A 550 14.93 40.45 3.23
C ALA A 550 14.58 41.34 2.02
N GLN A 551 14.83 42.65 2.12
CA GLN A 551 14.50 43.65 1.10
C GLN A 551 15.54 43.80 -0.02
N ILE A 552 16.82 43.48 0.24
CA ILE A 552 17.92 43.64 -0.72
C ILE A 552 17.72 42.81 -2.00
N GLU A 553 17.06 41.65 -1.91
CA GLU A 553 17.03 40.62 -2.96
C GLU A 553 15.72 40.60 -3.79
N LEU A 554 15.07 41.77 -3.94
CA LEU A 554 13.83 41.94 -4.72
C LEU A 554 14.07 42.19 -6.23
N GLY A 555 15.34 42.20 -6.70
CA GLY A 555 15.74 42.46 -8.09
C GLY A 555 15.59 41.25 -9.04
N GLU A 556 15.19 41.51 -10.29
CA GLU A 556 14.97 40.59 -11.45
C GLU A 556 15.30 39.09 -11.33
N GLU A 557 14.32 38.27 -10.93
CA GLU A 557 14.32 36.80 -11.07
C GLU A 557 12.89 36.23 -11.16
N ALA A 558 12.78 34.98 -11.62
CA ALA A 558 11.56 34.20 -11.87
C ALA A 558 10.60 34.05 -10.66
N ASN A 559 10.98 34.50 -9.46
CA ASN A 559 10.22 34.35 -8.20
C ASN A 559 9.93 35.69 -7.48
N ARG A 560 9.99 36.82 -8.21
CA ARG A 560 9.79 38.17 -7.64
C ARG A 560 8.51 38.29 -6.83
N PHE A 561 7.44 37.66 -7.30
CA PHE A 561 6.13 37.71 -6.66
C PHE A 561 6.10 36.98 -5.30
N GLN A 562 6.57 35.73 -5.21
CA GLN A 562 6.57 34.99 -3.94
C GLN A 562 7.40 35.71 -2.87
N LYS A 563 8.53 36.33 -3.25
CA LYS A 563 9.35 37.15 -2.35
C LYS A 563 8.57 38.36 -1.81
N ARG A 564 7.82 39.07 -2.67
CA ARG A 564 6.98 40.22 -2.25
C ARG A 564 5.87 39.81 -1.31
N ALA A 565 5.18 38.71 -1.58
CA ALA A 565 4.12 38.22 -0.71
C ALA A 565 4.67 37.81 0.67
N VAL A 566 5.78 37.05 0.72
CA VAL A 566 6.41 36.66 1.99
C VAL A 566 6.88 37.88 2.80
N LEU A 567 7.47 38.87 2.14
CA LEU A 567 7.86 40.13 2.77
C LEU A 567 6.65 40.92 3.29
N ALA A 568 5.58 41.01 2.51
CA ALA A 568 4.35 41.68 2.88
C ALA A 568 3.72 41.09 4.14
N ARG A 569 3.70 39.75 4.27
CA ARG A 569 3.21 39.06 5.47
C ARG A 569 4.03 39.40 6.72
N ALA A 570 5.35 39.47 6.60
CA ALA A 570 6.21 39.88 7.71
C ALA A 570 5.98 41.35 8.11
N LEU A 571 5.90 42.26 7.14
CA LEU A 571 5.59 43.67 7.37
C LEU A 571 4.22 43.86 8.02
N LEU A 572 3.24 43.03 7.66
CA LEU A 572 1.91 43.03 8.23
C LEU A 572 1.93 42.64 9.72
N VAL A 573 2.67 41.59 10.09
CA VAL A 573 2.90 41.22 11.50
C VAL A 573 3.59 42.37 12.26
N MET A 574 4.49 43.10 11.60
CA MET A 574 5.17 44.27 12.15
C MET A 574 4.32 45.55 12.20
N GLY A 575 3.08 45.52 11.71
CA GLY A 575 2.18 46.68 11.66
C GLY A 575 2.58 47.75 10.63
N ARG A 576 3.43 47.43 9.65
CA ARG A 576 3.95 48.37 8.63
C ARG A 576 3.06 48.42 7.39
N ILE A 577 1.78 48.76 7.58
CA ILE A 577 0.72 48.69 6.55
C ILE A 577 1.06 49.51 5.29
N ASP A 578 1.64 50.69 5.42
CA ASP A 578 1.98 51.54 4.27
C ASP A 578 2.98 50.86 3.31
N GLU A 579 3.89 50.05 3.85
CA GLU A 579 4.87 49.30 3.05
C GLU A 579 4.26 48.05 2.44
N VAL A 580 3.32 47.40 3.14
CA VAL A 580 2.49 46.34 2.55
C VAL A 580 1.71 46.89 1.37
N ALA A 581 1.09 48.07 1.50
CA ALA A 581 0.36 48.73 0.43
C ALA A 581 1.25 49.08 -0.76
N ALA A 582 2.48 49.55 -0.52
CA ALA A 582 3.44 49.80 -1.59
C ALA A 582 3.81 48.52 -2.36
N LEU A 583 3.94 47.38 -1.67
CA LEU A 583 4.22 46.08 -2.31
C LEU A 583 3.02 45.57 -3.11
N VAL A 584 1.80 45.67 -2.57
CA VAL A 584 0.55 45.31 -3.28
C VAL A 584 0.40 46.14 -4.55
N ARG A 585 0.56 47.47 -4.45
CA ARG A 585 0.45 48.41 -5.58
C ARG A 585 1.51 48.21 -6.64
N ALA A 586 2.70 47.75 -6.26
CA ALA A 586 3.80 47.47 -7.18
C ALA A 586 3.62 46.15 -7.95
N GLU A 587 2.58 45.38 -7.66
CA GLU A 587 2.25 44.12 -8.32
C GLU A 587 1.09 44.28 -9.30
N SER A 588 1.25 43.77 -10.51
CA SER A 588 0.15 43.69 -11.49
C SER A 588 0.11 42.26 -12.04
N THR A 589 -0.92 41.52 -11.67
CA THR A 589 -1.12 40.14 -12.11
C THR A 589 -2.59 39.94 -12.46
N THR A 590 -2.85 39.08 -13.44
CA THR A 590 -4.18 38.55 -13.76
C THR A 590 -4.34 37.11 -13.27
N TRP A 591 -3.37 36.62 -12.48
CA TRP A 591 -3.32 35.26 -11.97
C TRP A 591 -3.03 35.27 -10.46
N VAL A 592 -3.95 34.71 -9.68
CA VAL A 592 -3.92 34.68 -8.22
C VAL A 592 -3.53 33.28 -7.74
N GLY A 593 -2.25 33.12 -7.38
CA GLY A 593 -1.72 31.89 -6.75
C GLY A 593 -1.79 31.87 -5.21
N ASP A 594 -1.42 30.74 -4.60
CA ASP A 594 -1.51 30.48 -3.14
C ASP A 594 -0.90 31.58 -2.24
N PHE A 595 0.26 32.13 -2.60
CA PHE A 595 0.87 33.24 -1.85
C PHE A 595 0.01 34.52 -1.81
N HIS A 596 -0.79 34.79 -2.86
CA HIS A 596 -1.72 35.92 -2.88
C HIS A 596 -2.89 35.65 -1.94
N ILE A 597 -3.47 34.45 -2.03
CA ILE A 597 -4.62 34.03 -1.21
C ILE A 597 -4.26 34.11 0.28
N ARG A 598 -3.07 33.60 0.66
CA ARG A 598 -2.56 33.71 2.04
C ARG A 598 -2.43 35.16 2.50
N LEU A 599 -1.93 36.06 1.65
CA LEU A 599 -1.84 37.47 2.01
C LEU A 599 -3.22 38.13 2.13
N LEU A 600 -4.18 37.80 1.26
CA LEU A 600 -5.55 38.32 1.36
C LEU A 600 -6.22 37.88 2.67
N VAL A 601 -6.05 36.62 3.07
CA VAL A 601 -6.53 36.13 4.37
C VAL A 601 -5.81 36.84 5.52
N ASP A 602 -4.49 37.02 5.44
CA ASP A 602 -3.76 37.75 6.47
C ASP A 602 -4.21 39.22 6.58
N LEU A 603 -4.60 39.88 5.47
CA LEU A 603 -5.17 41.23 5.48
C LEU A 603 -6.53 41.26 6.17
N VAL A 604 -7.36 40.23 5.98
CA VAL A 604 -8.60 40.05 6.77
C VAL A 604 -8.27 39.89 8.25
N ASP A 605 -7.30 39.05 8.59
CA ASP A 605 -6.85 38.82 9.97
C ASP A 605 -6.25 40.06 10.63
N ALA A 606 -5.64 40.94 9.86
CA ALA A 606 -5.15 42.23 10.32
C ALA A 606 -6.23 43.32 10.37
N GLY A 607 -7.43 43.07 9.83
CA GLY A 607 -8.50 44.08 9.69
C GLY A 607 -8.15 45.18 8.68
N ALA A 608 -7.24 44.92 7.73
CA ALA A 608 -6.75 45.87 6.74
C ALA A 608 -7.66 45.92 5.50
N PHE A 609 -8.95 46.16 5.70
CA PHE A 609 -9.99 45.96 4.67
C PHE A 609 -9.88 46.89 3.45
N GLU A 610 -9.43 48.14 3.64
CA GLU A 610 -9.17 49.06 2.51
C GLU A 610 -8.09 48.50 1.58
N LEU A 611 -7.02 47.95 2.17
CA LEU A 611 -5.94 47.35 1.40
C LEU A 611 -6.34 45.99 0.82
N LEU A 612 -7.20 45.24 1.51
CA LEU A 612 -7.83 44.03 0.98
C LEU A 612 -8.61 44.34 -0.30
N ARG A 613 -9.50 45.35 -0.29
CA ARG A 613 -10.28 45.80 -1.46
C ARG A 613 -9.37 46.24 -2.61
N GLU A 614 -8.34 47.02 -2.29
CA GLU A 614 -7.36 47.44 -3.29
C GLU A 614 -6.61 46.26 -3.92
N ALA A 615 -6.12 45.31 -3.12
CA ALA A 615 -5.46 44.10 -3.62
C ALA A 615 -6.43 43.22 -4.43
N TRP A 616 -7.68 43.10 -3.96
CA TRP A 616 -8.74 42.30 -4.58
C TRP A 616 -9.05 42.77 -6.00
N GLU A 617 -9.23 44.07 -6.17
CA GLU A 617 -9.49 44.69 -7.47
C GLU A 617 -8.23 44.65 -8.35
N GLN A 618 -7.08 45.05 -7.82
CA GLN A 618 -5.84 45.17 -8.59
C GLN A 618 -5.33 43.82 -9.13
N TRP A 619 -5.55 42.73 -8.38
CA TRP A 619 -5.14 41.39 -8.79
C TRP A 619 -6.23 40.60 -9.49
N ASN A 620 -7.40 41.21 -9.70
CA ASN A 620 -8.57 40.57 -10.29
C ASN A 620 -8.97 39.28 -9.54
N ALA A 621 -8.94 39.34 -8.20
CA ALA A 621 -9.13 38.18 -7.33
C ALA A 621 -10.56 37.62 -7.34
N SER A 622 -11.53 38.42 -7.79
CA SER A 622 -12.92 37.99 -8.01
C SER A 622 -13.05 36.87 -9.07
N GLU A 623 -12.13 36.79 -10.03
CA GLU A 623 -12.13 35.74 -11.06
C GLU A 623 -11.53 34.42 -10.55
N GLU A 624 -10.89 34.42 -9.37
CA GLU A 624 -10.29 33.23 -8.77
C GLU A 624 -11.16 32.75 -7.59
N TRP A 625 -12.02 31.78 -7.87
CA TRP A 625 -12.97 31.18 -6.92
C TRP A 625 -12.37 30.81 -5.55
N ASP A 626 -11.12 30.38 -5.55
CA ASP A 626 -10.32 30.04 -4.38
C ASP A 626 -10.14 31.19 -3.40
N ALA A 627 -9.81 32.35 -3.94
CA ALA A 627 -9.63 33.57 -3.17
C ALA A 627 -10.96 33.98 -2.54
N GLY A 628 -12.06 33.87 -3.30
CA GLY A 628 -13.43 34.15 -2.85
C GLY A 628 -13.79 33.36 -1.60
N LYS A 629 -13.64 32.04 -1.67
CA LYS A 629 -13.95 31.14 -0.55
C LYS A 629 -13.07 31.35 0.67
N ALA A 630 -11.76 31.54 0.48
CA ALA A 630 -10.82 31.71 1.59
C ALA A 630 -11.06 33.04 2.32
N VAL A 631 -11.27 34.13 1.58
CA VAL A 631 -11.53 35.47 2.13
C VAL A 631 -12.90 35.54 2.80
N LEU A 632 -13.97 35.04 2.18
CA LEU A 632 -15.31 34.99 2.78
C LEU A 632 -15.30 34.24 4.12
N ARG A 633 -14.60 33.09 4.18
CA ARG A 633 -14.45 32.32 5.41
C ARG A 633 -13.72 33.10 6.50
N ALA A 634 -12.61 33.77 6.16
CA ALA A 634 -11.87 34.59 7.11
C ALA A 634 -12.72 35.78 7.61
N LEU A 635 -13.48 36.43 6.72
CA LEU A 635 -14.40 37.52 7.06
C LEU A 635 -15.50 37.04 8.00
N ARG A 636 -16.08 35.85 7.77
CA ARG A 636 -17.05 35.21 8.68
C ARG A 636 -16.44 34.94 10.07
N GLN A 637 -15.22 34.41 10.14
CA GLN A 637 -14.54 34.15 11.42
C GLN A 637 -14.25 35.43 12.22
N ARG A 638 -14.18 36.57 11.56
CA ARG A 638 -13.97 37.89 12.17
C ARG A 638 -15.24 38.73 12.33
N ASP A 639 -16.40 38.19 11.98
CA ASP A 639 -17.67 38.91 12.03
C ASP A 639 -17.64 40.20 11.16
N ALA A 640 -17.03 40.13 9.98
CA ALA A 640 -16.78 41.25 9.07
C ALA A 640 -17.51 41.12 7.72
N LEU A 641 -18.77 40.66 7.74
CA LEU A 641 -19.56 40.35 6.54
C LEU A 641 -19.86 41.57 5.63
N ALA A 642 -19.88 42.79 6.18
CA ALA A 642 -20.06 44.00 5.36
C ALA A 642 -18.93 44.19 4.33
N GLU A 643 -17.73 43.67 4.60
CA GLU A 643 -16.63 43.70 3.64
C GLU A 643 -16.75 42.57 2.61
N ALA A 644 -17.49 41.49 2.90
CA ALA A 644 -17.83 40.48 1.90
C ALA A 644 -18.75 41.09 0.83
N GLU A 645 -19.79 41.80 1.25
CA GLU A 645 -20.68 42.55 0.33
C GLU A 645 -19.88 43.56 -0.51
N ALA A 646 -18.94 44.29 0.10
CA ALA A 646 -18.12 45.27 -0.60
C ALA A 646 -17.14 44.65 -1.62
N LEU A 647 -16.83 43.36 -1.48
CA LEU A 647 -15.99 42.58 -2.39
C LEU A 647 -16.80 41.79 -3.43
N ASP A 648 -18.13 41.94 -3.43
CA ASP A 648 -19.09 41.16 -4.24
C ASP A 648 -19.00 39.65 -3.92
N LEU A 649 -18.84 39.33 -2.63
CA LEU A 649 -18.85 37.97 -2.10
C LEU A 649 -20.20 37.70 -1.43
N ASP A 650 -20.98 36.77 -1.97
CA ASP A 650 -22.30 36.42 -1.46
C ASP A 650 -22.24 35.93 0.01
N ALA A 651 -22.85 36.72 0.90
CA ALA A 651 -22.83 36.46 2.35
C ALA A 651 -23.90 35.44 2.78
N ASP A 652 -24.99 35.33 2.01
CA ASP A 652 -26.20 34.54 2.30
C ASP A 652 -26.15 33.08 1.81
N ASP A 653 -25.05 32.65 1.19
CA ASP A 653 -24.78 31.23 0.99
C ASP A 653 -24.32 30.60 2.33
N ASP A 654 -25.27 30.45 3.26
CA ASP A 654 -25.29 29.33 4.20
C ASP A 654 -26.22 28.28 3.61
N ASP A 655 -25.88 27.01 3.80
CA ASP A 655 -26.59 25.89 3.21
C ASP A 655 -28.13 25.93 3.46
N GLY A 656 -28.95 26.33 2.46
CA GLY A 656 -30.38 25.98 2.35
C GLY A 656 -31.40 27.11 2.06
N ASP A 657 -32.17 26.94 0.97
CA ASP A 657 -33.46 27.59 0.62
C ASP A 657 -33.45 29.12 0.43
N ASP A 658 -34.06 29.76 -0.57
CA ASP A 658 -34.98 29.34 -1.62
C ASP A 658 -35.22 30.58 -2.50
N GLY A 659 -35.71 30.40 -3.73
CA GLY A 659 -36.41 31.48 -4.42
C GLY A 659 -36.32 31.52 -5.93
N ASP A 660 -36.97 30.55 -6.60
CA ASP A 660 -37.80 30.93 -7.74
C ASP A 660 -39.18 31.32 -7.19
N ASP A 661 -39.63 32.54 -7.51
CA ASP A 661 -41.02 32.97 -7.35
C ASP A 661 -41.92 32.10 -8.25
N ASP A 662 -42.87 31.35 -7.66
CA ASP A 662 -44.30 31.48 -7.97
C ASP A 662 -45.18 30.47 -7.18
N GLU A 663 -46.00 31.05 -6.30
CA GLU A 663 -47.32 30.71 -5.76
C GLU A 663 -47.89 29.27 -5.75
N ASP A 664 -48.40 28.92 -4.55
CA ASP A 664 -49.60 28.12 -4.23
C ASP A 664 -49.63 26.63 -4.58
N ASP A 665 -49.42 25.74 -3.59
CA ASP A 665 -50.53 25.06 -2.88
C ASP A 665 -50.02 24.25 -1.68
N ALA A 666 -50.79 24.24 -0.60
CA ALA A 666 -50.48 23.51 0.61
C ALA A 666 -50.69 22.00 0.43
N GLY A 667 -49.63 21.21 0.57
CA GLY A 667 -49.69 19.75 0.56
C GLY A 667 -48.50 19.11 1.26
N ASP A 668 -48.77 18.43 2.37
CA ASP A 668 -47.87 17.48 3.04
C ASP A 668 -47.23 16.50 2.04
N THR A 669 -45.95 16.67 1.71
CA THR A 669 -45.13 15.68 1.00
C THR A 669 -43.74 15.61 1.62
N GLY A 670 -43.38 14.41 2.09
CA GLY A 670 -42.18 14.12 2.87
C GLY A 670 -40.86 14.39 2.15
N GLU A 671 -39.78 14.33 2.94
CA GLU A 671 -38.36 14.54 2.60
C GLU A 671 -37.79 13.62 1.48
N ASP A 672 -38.62 13.01 0.63
CA ASP A 672 -38.21 12.06 -0.42
C ASP A 672 -38.24 12.63 -1.86
N ASP A 673 -38.63 13.90 -2.07
CA ASP A 673 -38.90 14.45 -3.42
C ASP A 673 -37.99 15.62 -3.89
N ILE A 674 -36.82 15.83 -3.29
CA ILE A 674 -35.82 16.79 -3.85
C ILE A 674 -35.08 16.11 -5.01
N ASP A 675 -35.19 16.64 -6.23
CA ASP A 675 -34.40 16.17 -7.37
C ASP A 675 -32.93 16.60 -7.20
N PRO A 676 -31.97 15.68 -6.99
CA PRO A 676 -30.56 16.05 -6.84
C PRO A 676 -30.03 16.82 -8.06
N ALA A 677 -30.65 16.71 -9.24
CA ALA A 677 -30.25 17.45 -10.42
C ALA A 677 -30.42 18.96 -10.33
N SER A 678 -31.28 19.47 -9.45
CA SER A 678 -31.48 20.91 -9.22
C SER A 678 -30.49 21.51 -8.22
N LEU A 679 -29.74 20.69 -7.49
CA LEU A 679 -28.74 21.14 -6.52
C LEU A 679 -27.40 21.48 -7.20
N GLU A 680 -26.80 22.61 -6.80
CA GLU A 680 -25.41 22.96 -7.14
C GLU A 680 -24.43 21.84 -6.72
N PRO A 681 -23.26 21.67 -7.38
CA PRO A 681 -22.42 20.48 -7.21
C PRO A 681 -22.03 20.14 -5.76
N PHE A 682 -21.76 21.14 -4.92
CA PHE A 682 -21.33 20.93 -3.53
C PHE A 682 -22.50 20.54 -2.60
N PRO A 683 -23.63 21.26 -2.54
CA PRO A 683 -24.83 20.83 -1.81
C PRO A 683 -25.39 19.48 -2.31
N ARG A 684 -25.32 19.23 -3.61
CA ARG A 684 -25.74 17.97 -4.24
C ARG A 684 -24.96 16.77 -3.73
N VAL A 685 -23.64 16.92 -3.57
CA VAL A 685 -22.77 15.89 -3.01
C VAL A 685 -23.12 15.62 -1.54
N GLY A 686 -23.38 16.66 -0.75
CA GLY A 686 -23.82 16.52 0.64
C GLY A 686 -25.18 15.82 0.77
N TRP A 687 -26.15 16.19 -0.08
CA TRP A 687 -27.50 15.61 -0.10
C TRP A 687 -27.52 14.16 -0.57
N LEU A 688 -26.76 13.82 -1.62
CA LEU A 688 -26.61 12.44 -2.11
C LEU A 688 -25.87 11.56 -1.08
N GLY A 689 -24.84 12.12 -0.45
CA GLY A 689 -24.07 11.45 0.59
C GLY A 689 -24.86 11.13 1.86
N ALA A 690 -25.68 12.07 2.32
CA ALA A 690 -26.58 11.87 3.47
C ALA A 690 -27.59 10.73 3.26
N ARG A 691 -27.87 10.36 1.99
CA ARG A 691 -28.74 9.23 1.61
C ARG A 691 -27.99 7.99 1.12
N GLY A 692 -26.66 7.95 1.26
CA GLY A 692 -25.84 6.81 0.88
C GLY A 692 -25.69 6.59 -0.63
N ARG A 693 -26.00 7.58 -1.47
CA ARG A 693 -25.91 7.53 -2.94
C ARG A 693 -24.55 8.05 -3.43
N TRP A 694 -23.49 7.45 -2.92
CA TRP A 694 -22.12 7.96 -3.07
C TRP A 694 -21.58 7.88 -4.49
N ASP A 695 -21.93 6.85 -5.26
CA ASP A 695 -21.55 6.75 -6.69
C ASP A 695 -21.99 7.97 -7.51
N GLU A 696 -23.21 8.47 -7.24
CA GLU A 696 -23.75 9.66 -7.91
C GLU A 696 -23.11 10.94 -7.38
N ALA A 697 -22.80 11.01 -6.09
CA ALA A 697 -22.05 12.12 -5.50
C ALA A 697 -20.63 12.19 -6.12
N TYR A 698 -19.97 11.04 -6.29
CA TYR A 698 -18.66 10.96 -6.93
C TYR A 698 -18.71 11.35 -8.40
N ALA A 699 -19.77 11.00 -9.14
CA ALA A 699 -19.94 11.43 -10.53
C ALA A 699 -20.10 12.96 -10.65
N VAL A 700 -20.76 13.61 -9.68
CA VAL A 700 -20.87 15.09 -9.62
C VAL A 700 -19.49 15.72 -9.37
N VAL A 701 -18.71 15.17 -8.43
CA VAL A 701 -17.31 15.59 -8.16
C VAL A 701 -16.42 15.41 -9.41
N ASP A 702 -16.57 14.27 -10.09
CA ASP A 702 -15.84 13.95 -11.30
C ASP A 702 -16.24 14.83 -12.50
N ALA A 703 -17.46 15.35 -12.54
CA ALA A 703 -17.91 16.26 -13.61
C ALA A 703 -17.35 17.68 -13.44
N THR A 704 -17.09 18.12 -12.20
CA THR A 704 -16.48 19.43 -11.88
C THR A 704 -14.97 19.53 -12.16
N LYS A 705 -14.35 18.46 -12.69
CA LYS A 705 -12.92 18.28 -13.04
C LYS A 705 -12.20 19.40 -13.79
N LYS A 706 -12.91 20.30 -14.48
CA LYS A 706 -12.31 21.25 -15.43
C LYS A 706 -11.92 22.60 -14.84
N THR A 707 -12.43 22.92 -13.67
CA THR A 707 -12.15 24.15 -12.96
C THR A 707 -11.49 23.75 -11.65
N LEU A 708 -10.50 24.53 -11.21
CA LEU A 708 -9.97 24.59 -9.84
C LEU A 708 -8.55 24.00 -9.59
N ARG A 709 -7.55 24.90 -9.58
CA ARG A 709 -6.65 25.00 -8.40
C ARG A 709 -7.59 25.40 -7.23
N ASN A 710 -7.54 24.81 -6.01
CA ASN A 710 -8.43 25.21 -4.88
C ASN A 710 -7.94 25.00 -3.43
N PRO A 711 -8.09 26.00 -2.51
CA PRO A 711 -8.03 25.92 -1.04
C PRO A 711 -9.14 25.05 -0.39
N LEU A 712 -9.86 24.32 -1.23
CA LEU A 712 -10.77 23.22 -0.92
C LEU A 712 -10.21 22.27 0.16
N VAL A 713 -8.89 22.00 0.15
CA VAL A 713 -8.22 21.14 1.13
C VAL A 713 -8.42 21.66 2.56
N GLN A 714 -8.16 22.94 2.81
CA GLN A 714 -8.27 23.52 4.15
C GLN A 714 -9.73 23.61 4.61
N GLN A 715 -10.66 23.80 3.68
CA GLN A 715 -12.08 23.91 3.99
C GLN A 715 -12.73 22.54 4.31
N ILE A 716 -12.30 21.50 3.61
CA ILE A 716 -12.68 20.11 3.89
C ILE A 716 -12.10 19.64 5.23
N VAL A 717 -10.84 19.98 5.54
CA VAL A 717 -10.19 19.66 6.83
C VAL A 717 -10.99 20.23 8.00
N ASP A 718 -11.38 21.49 7.92
CA ASP A 718 -12.06 22.16 9.02
C ASP A 718 -13.53 21.72 9.20
N ALA A 719 -14.22 21.34 8.11
CA ALA A 719 -15.56 20.78 8.17
C ALA A 719 -15.56 19.34 8.71
N ALA A 720 -14.59 18.51 8.29
CA ALA A 720 -14.43 17.14 8.75
C ALA A 720 -14.01 17.07 10.23
N CYS A 721 -13.15 17.98 10.68
CA CYS A 721 -12.80 18.13 12.10
C CYS A 721 -14.00 18.50 12.99
N LYS A 722 -14.95 19.30 12.49
CA LYS A 722 -16.19 19.65 13.22
C LYS A 722 -17.20 18.50 13.29
N ARG A 723 -17.24 17.61 12.29
CA ARG A 723 -18.23 16.53 12.17
C ARG A 723 -17.72 15.18 12.70
N GLY A 724 -16.42 15.02 12.89
CA GLY A 724 -15.80 13.78 13.37
C GLY A 724 -15.36 12.81 12.27
N ASP A 725 -15.42 13.25 11.01
CA ASP A 725 -15.32 12.38 9.83
C ASP A 725 -13.99 12.55 9.07
N LEU A 726 -12.89 12.72 9.82
CA LEU A 726 -11.55 12.97 9.27
C LEU A 726 -11.09 11.88 8.26
N HIS A 727 -11.66 10.68 8.36
CA HIS A 727 -11.42 9.56 7.44
C HIS A 727 -11.95 9.80 6.01
N ILE A 728 -13.00 10.62 5.84
CA ILE A 728 -13.59 10.99 4.54
C ILE A 728 -12.71 12.01 3.79
N MET A 729 -12.04 12.89 4.53
CA MET A 729 -11.06 13.83 3.99
C MET A 729 -9.84 13.12 3.39
N LEU A 730 -9.39 12.03 4.02
CA LEU A 730 -8.25 11.24 3.53
C LEU A 730 -8.56 10.56 2.19
N ASP A 731 -9.82 10.21 1.92
CA ASP A 731 -10.24 9.62 0.64
C ASP A 731 -10.52 10.70 -0.44
N ALA A 732 -11.11 11.83 -0.08
CA ALA A 732 -11.30 12.96 -1.00
C ALA A 732 -9.95 13.50 -1.52
N LEU A 733 -8.94 13.61 -0.65
CA LEU A 733 -7.58 13.99 -1.03
C LEU A 733 -6.89 12.93 -1.92
N ALA A 734 -7.19 11.64 -1.70
CA ALA A 734 -6.66 10.53 -2.49
C ALA A 734 -7.20 10.47 -3.93
N ARG A 735 -8.36 11.10 -4.20
CA ARG A 735 -9.07 11.05 -5.49
C ARG A 735 -8.97 12.32 -6.35
N LEU A 736 -8.48 13.44 -5.82
CA LEU A 736 -8.28 14.67 -6.62
C LEU A 736 -7.26 14.45 -7.77
N PRO A 737 -7.58 14.77 -9.04
CA PRO A 737 -6.60 14.72 -10.11
C PRO A 737 -5.59 15.86 -9.95
N CYS A 738 -4.32 15.50 -9.75
CA CYS A 738 -3.21 16.43 -9.71
C CYS A 738 -2.85 16.91 -11.13
N GLY A 739 -3.48 18.01 -11.57
CA GLY A 739 -3.19 18.68 -12.84
C GLY A 739 -1.89 19.50 -12.83
N ASP A 740 -1.24 19.69 -11.68
CA ASP A 740 -0.09 20.57 -11.55
C ASP A 740 1.22 19.77 -11.37
N MET A 741 2.20 20.00 -12.24
CA MET A 741 3.52 19.33 -12.20
C MET A 741 4.31 19.57 -10.89
N ASN A 742 3.76 20.34 -9.95
CA ASN A 742 4.42 20.84 -8.75
C ASN A 742 3.99 20.19 -7.40
N ALA A 743 3.19 19.12 -7.37
CA ALA A 743 2.78 18.47 -6.11
C ALA A 743 3.12 16.95 -6.02
N PRO A 744 4.41 16.55 -5.98
CA PRO A 744 4.80 15.13 -5.95
C PRO A 744 4.49 14.44 -4.61
N GLY A 745 4.57 15.15 -3.48
CA GLY A 745 4.23 14.64 -2.15
C GLY A 745 2.74 14.32 -2.03
N LEU A 746 1.88 15.19 -2.59
CA LEU A 746 0.45 14.92 -2.72
C LEU A 746 0.17 13.70 -3.62
N ARG A 747 0.91 13.49 -4.73
CA ARG A 747 0.74 12.29 -5.58
C ARG A 747 1.23 11.00 -4.91
N ALA A 748 2.27 11.07 -4.09
CA ALA A 748 2.78 9.96 -3.30
C ALA A 748 1.81 9.59 -2.18
N MET A 749 1.31 10.61 -1.48
CA MET A 749 0.25 10.51 -0.48
C MET A 749 -1.05 9.98 -1.11
N GLN A 750 -1.44 10.43 -2.31
CA GLN A 750 -2.56 9.89 -3.08
C GLN A 750 -2.38 8.42 -3.44
N ARG A 751 -1.17 8.00 -3.84
CA ARG A 751 -0.85 6.59 -4.12
C ARG A 751 -0.92 5.72 -2.87
N SER A 752 -0.31 6.17 -1.77
CA SER A 752 -0.33 5.45 -0.50
C SER A 752 -1.72 5.44 0.14
N PHE A 753 -2.53 6.50 0.02
CA PHE A 753 -3.93 6.49 0.47
C PHE A 753 -4.85 5.70 -0.47
N ARG A 754 -4.61 5.64 -1.78
CA ARG A 754 -5.30 4.66 -2.64
C ARG A 754 -4.94 3.22 -2.25
N GLY A 755 -3.73 2.96 -1.77
CA GLY A 755 -3.33 1.66 -1.23
C GLY A 755 -3.90 1.35 0.17
N LEU A 756 -3.85 2.31 1.10
CA LEU A 756 -4.28 2.18 2.50
C LEU A 756 -5.80 2.35 2.70
N ALA A 757 -6.40 3.30 2.00
CA ALA A 757 -7.84 3.59 2.04
C ALA A 757 -8.59 2.98 0.85
N GLY A 758 -8.01 2.76 -0.34
CA GLY A 758 -8.79 2.33 -1.51
C GLY A 758 -9.52 0.98 -1.40
N ALA A 759 -9.03 0.03 -0.59
CA ALA A 759 -9.73 -1.22 -0.29
C ALA A 759 -10.48 -1.20 1.06
N ALA A 760 -9.96 -0.47 2.05
CA ALA A 760 -10.57 -0.34 3.38
C ALA A 760 -11.74 0.67 3.40
N TYR A 761 -11.74 1.68 2.53
CA TYR A 761 -12.71 2.78 2.48
C TYR A 761 -13.87 2.53 1.52
N ARG A 762 -13.66 1.88 0.36
CA ARG A 762 -14.78 1.29 -0.45
C ARG A 762 -15.58 0.25 0.34
N LYS A 763 -15.00 -0.22 1.45
CA LYS A 763 -15.55 -1.11 2.46
C LYS A 763 -16.10 -0.36 3.70
N TRP A 764 -15.81 0.93 3.88
CA TRP A 764 -16.35 1.80 4.94
C TRP A 764 -17.56 2.62 4.48
N HIS A 765 -17.61 2.99 3.21
CA HIS A 765 -18.76 3.61 2.56
C HIS A 765 -18.86 3.06 1.12
N PRO A 766 -19.93 2.30 0.78
CA PRO A 766 -20.12 1.75 -0.56
C PRO A 766 -20.14 2.84 -1.62
#